data_AF-A0A2A4JCJ0-F1
#
_entry.id   AF-A0A2A4JCJ0-F1
#
_cell.length_a   1.000
_cell.length_b   1.000
_cell.length_c   1.000
_cell.angle_alpha   90.00
_cell.angle_beta   90.00
_cell.angle_gamma   90.00
#
_symmetry.space_group_name_H-M   'P 1'
#
loop_
_entity.id
_entity.type
_entity.pdbx_description
1 polymer ?
#
loop_
_entity_poly.entity_id
_entity_poly.type
_entity_poly.pdbx_seq_one_letter_code
_entity_poly.pdbx_strand_id
1 'polypeptide(L)'
;MGSMTRWLDVEVGTDDIDLNTLPQNLALLDLQNDNEFKLLVGDFGRGEDGPKLKVFKGAMQISDTVLPDLPLGVVGFYISETIPRSIPIVAVAYSSCVFMYRNMKLFYKYYLPATELSMCEMEVWKQLINPVYHSADAIKPLIESLKAIPLNTLTVQSQNLLSLSPEQQLEYLENNPELPSKMNTEIVCISTLKMHSIEKYSVSCVVVATEDGDVILLDPQTFSLLSQAKICGVKKTPYQMVTTGLYSVDYRITIATREKSVCVLKRDWPEGRILFTTDDHIIAIEVVTADSSVMVICADNTMACYSKKGKKLWCLTLEHRPVAMTLVPVLHLGVTLTGVALASGHVHLYDGKARRDTVFVRDVVSVMKFGQLGQEEHVLIIITGSGNLMLKILKRTAEFSGDSAGVELSAGAAARGRPWLIPKKSKLFLEQAVRERENAGLMHETFQHELNRLRLLAAKTLQEAHLKSDNSVGTGRMESLRLTAEVEGLGPVFRVTLIIENNSKEKAVIGLSILFHGKKLWCLTLEHRPVAMTLVPVLHLGVTLTGVALASGHVHLYDGKARRDTVFVRDVVSVMKFGQLGQEEHVLIIITGSGNLMLKILKRTAEFSGDSAGVELSAGAAARGRPWLIPKKSKLFLEQAVRERENAGLMHETFQHELNRLRLLAAKTLQEAHLKSDNSVGTGRMESLRLTAEVEGLGPVFRVTLIIENNSKEKAVIGLSILFHVHTLNYKVSNPYIKVPLLSPGGKLKFPTKIEEVFDENISPDVLFRPVTGQGGERSLVKVLLLKEGRKTPVLAATVQMPPTDPMMLPFDKMQEIAANDDPNWRIKT
;
A
#
# COMPACT_ATOMS: atom_id res chain seq x y z
N MET A 1 12.27 15.59 33.73
CA MET A 1 13.31 14.64 34.14
C MET A 1 13.82 13.98 32.88
N GLY A 2 15.12 14.08 32.57
CA GLY A 2 15.68 13.60 31.31
C GLY A 2 15.40 12.12 31.11
N SER A 3 14.89 11.76 29.93
CA SER A 3 14.73 10.35 29.53
C SER A 3 16.11 9.72 29.46
N MET A 4 16.59 9.13 30.55
CA MET A 4 17.81 8.32 30.54
C MET A 4 17.56 7.16 29.57
N THR A 5 18.36 7.07 28.52
CA THR A 5 18.34 5.94 27.59
C THR A 5 18.58 4.64 28.36
N ARG A 6 17.80 3.59 28.09
CA ARG A 6 17.97 2.25 28.70
C ARG A 6 19.22 1.53 28.18
N TRP A 7 19.78 2.04 27.09
CA TRP A 7 20.94 1.52 26.39
C TRP A 7 22.17 2.39 26.65
N LEU A 8 23.32 1.73 26.77
CA LEU A 8 24.64 2.31 26.68
C LEU A 8 25.16 2.06 25.27
N ASP A 9 25.55 3.13 24.59
CA ASP A 9 26.10 3.04 23.25
C ASP A 9 27.60 2.83 23.36
N VAL A 10 28.12 1.78 22.73
CA VAL A 10 29.56 1.58 22.58
C VAL A 10 29.96 2.34 21.33
N GLU A 11 30.72 3.42 21.51
CA GLU A 11 31.29 4.17 20.39
C GLU A 11 32.32 3.28 19.69
N VAL A 12 31.93 2.78 18.51
CA VAL A 12 32.83 2.11 17.58
C VAL A 12 33.38 3.18 16.65
N GLY A 13 34.69 3.21 16.41
CA GLY A 13 35.28 4.04 15.35
C GLY A 13 34.60 3.67 14.03
N THR A 14 33.74 4.55 13.52
CA THR A 14 32.73 4.24 12.51
C THR A 14 33.29 4.01 11.10
N ASP A 15 34.60 4.18 10.91
CA ASP A 15 35.15 4.43 9.58
C ASP A 15 35.97 3.24 9.02
N ASP A 16 36.25 2.19 9.82
CA ASP A 16 37.13 1.08 9.42
C ASP A 16 36.45 -0.30 9.28
N ILE A 17 35.21 -0.47 9.77
CA ILE A 17 34.53 -1.77 9.78
C ILE A 17 33.45 -1.80 8.70
N ASP A 18 33.73 -2.54 7.63
CA ASP A 18 32.77 -2.88 6.58
C ASP A 18 32.41 -4.37 6.64
N LEU A 19 31.15 -4.67 6.95
CA LEU A 19 30.60 -6.02 7.08
C LEU A 19 29.40 -6.22 6.15
N ASN A 20 29.45 -7.25 5.32
CA ASN A 20 28.34 -7.66 4.48
C ASN A 20 27.89 -9.09 4.85
N THR A 21 26.82 -9.21 5.63
CA THR A 21 26.44 -10.50 6.22
C THR A 21 24.92 -10.65 6.40
N LEU A 22 24.49 -11.89 6.68
CA LEU A 22 23.10 -12.27 6.96
C LEU A 22 22.93 -12.76 8.40
N PRO A 23 21.70 -12.78 8.95
CA PRO A 23 21.46 -13.17 10.35
C PRO A 23 21.95 -14.57 10.75
N GLN A 24 21.97 -15.52 9.81
CA GLN A 24 22.45 -16.88 10.08
C GLN A 24 23.99 -17.00 10.13
N ASN A 25 24.70 -15.96 9.69
CA ASN A 25 26.18 -15.92 9.65
C ASN A 25 26.80 -15.30 10.92
N LEU A 26 26.00 -15.05 11.96
CA LEU A 26 26.47 -14.52 13.23
C LEU A 26 26.39 -15.58 14.32
N ALA A 27 27.52 -15.81 15.00
CA ALA A 27 27.59 -16.65 16.19
C ALA A 27 28.29 -15.93 17.34
N LEU A 28 27.84 -16.20 18.56
CA LEU A 28 28.47 -15.75 19.80
C LEU A 28 29.06 -16.97 20.50
N LEU A 29 30.37 -16.97 20.70
CA LEU A 29 31.07 -18.14 21.19
C LEU A 29 32.29 -17.76 22.03
N ASP A 30 32.49 -18.50 23.12
CA ASP A 30 33.73 -18.43 23.88
C ASP A 30 34.78 -19.36 23.25
N LEU A 31 35.61 -18.80 22.37
CA LEU A 31 36.64 -19.55 21.64
C LEU A 31 37.79 -20.05 22.52
N GLN A 32 38.04 -19.42 23.68
CA GLN A 32 39.22 -19.68 24.51
C GLN A 32 38.87 -20.32 25.86
N ASN A 33 37.58 -20.52 26.16
CA ASN A 33 37.06 -20.97 27.44
C ASN A 33 37.45 -20.04 28.61
N ASP A 34 37.65 -18.75 28.33
CA ASP A 34 38.00 -17.69 29.29
C ASP A 34 36.78 -16.90 29.77
N ASN A 35 35.57 -17.33 29.37
CA ASN A 35 34.29 -16.64 29.57
C ASN A 35 34.23 -15.26 28.89
N GLU A 36 35.11 -14.99 27.93
CA GLU A 36 35.08 -13.79 27.09
C GLU A 36 34.53 -14.16 25.70
N PHE A 37 33.21 -13.97 25.55
CA PHE A 37 32.52 -14.32 24.31
C PHE A 37 32.97 -13.41 23.16
N LYS A 38 33.30 -14.03 22.04
CA LYS A 38 33.71 -13.35 20.81
C LYS A 38 32.58 -13.42 19.79
N LEU A 39 32.47 -12.39 18.97
CA LEU A 39 31.50 -12.34 17.86
C LEU A 39 32.17 -12.90 16.61
N LEU A 40 31.58 -13.94 16.05
CA LEU A 40 31.97 -14.56 14.78
C LEU A 40 31.02 -14.06 13.69
N VAL A 41 31.58 -13.53 12.60
CA VAL A 41 30.82 -13.03 11.46
C VAL A 41 31.34 -13.67 10.19
N GLY A 42 30.49 -14.43 9.50
CA GLY A 42 30.71 -14.84 8.11
C GLY A 42 30.41 -13.67 7.18
N ASP A 43 31.45 -12.99 6.73
CA ASP A 43 31.37 -11.86 5.82
C ASP A 43 31.48 -12.34 4.37
N PHE A 44 30.58 -11.86 3.50
CA PHE A 44 30.64 -12.14 2.07
C PHE A 44 31.74 -11.34 1.37
N GLY A 45 32.19 -10.24 1.98
CA GLY A 45 33.06 -9.27 1.34
C GLY A 45 32.29 -8.30 0.44
N ARG A 46 33.02 -7.30 -0.09
CA ARG A 46 32.53 -6.31 -1.05
C ARG A 46 33.62 -6.04 -2.10
N GLY A 47 33.22 -5.99 -3.37
CA GLY A 47 34.16 -5.73 -4.47
C GLY A 47 35.08 -6.92 -4.75
N GLU A 48 36.39 -6.70 -4.69
CA GLU A 48 37.42 -7.73 -4.95
C GLU A 48 37.78 -8.57 -3.71
N ASP A 49 37.30 -8.18 -2.53
CA ASP A 49 37.48 -8.95 -1.31
C ASP A 49 36.54 -10.18 -1.30
N GLY A 50 37.13 -11.38 -1.31
CA GLY A 50 36.40 -12.64 -1.16
C GLY A 50 35.84 -12.86 0.25
N PRO A 51 35.05 -13.94 0.45
CA PRO A 51 34.40 -14.22 1.73
C PRO A 51 35.40 -14.52 2.83
N LYS A 52 35.16 -13.97 4.02
CA LYS A 52 36.06 -14.09 5.19
C LYS A 52 35.25 -14.35 6.45
N LEU A 53 35.77 -15.19 7.33
CA LEU A 53 35.28 -15.35 8.70
C LEU A 53 36.05 -14.39 9.61
N LYS A 54 35.38 -13.32 10.02
CA LYS A 54 35.92 -12.27 10.90
C LYS A 54 35.55 -12.55 12.35
N VAL A 55 36.50 -12.36 13.27
CA VAL A 55 36.31 -12.54 14.72
C VAL A 55 36.50 -11.22 15.43
N PHE A 56 35.52 -10.83 16.24
CA PHE A 56 35.52 -9.59 17.00
C PHE A 56 35.55 -9.85 18.50
N LYS A 57 36.33 -9.05 19.23
CA LYS A 57 36.29 -8.91 20.69
C LYS A 57 35.78 -7.52 21.03
N GLY A 58 34.55 -7.45 21.52
CA GLY A 58 33.82 -6.19 21.58
C GLY A 58 33.66 -5.63 20.17
N ALA A 59 34.13 -4.39 19.97
CA ALA A 59 34.10 -3.72 18.66
C ALA A 59 35.38 -3.92 17.83
N MET A 60 36.42 -4.55 18.38
CA MET A 60 37.71 -4.70 17.71
C MET A 60 37.80 -6.03 16.96
N GLN A 61 38.20 -5.99 15.70
CA GLN A 61 38.49 -7.18 14.88
C GLN A 61 39.85 -7.77 15.28
N ILE A 62 39.89 -9.07 15.59
CA ILE A 62 41.11 -9.77 16.03
C ILE A 62 41.69 -10.64 14.92
N SER A 63 40.84 -11.35 14.17
CA SER A 63 41.32 -12.33 13.19
C SER A 63 40.39 -12.45 12.01
N ASP A 64 41.00 -12.64 10.84
CA ASP A 64 40.31 -12.87 9.57
C ASP A 64 40.81 -14.18 8.96
N THR A 65 39.86 -15.07 8.66
CA THR A 65 40.16 -16.34 7.98
C THR A 65 39.47 -16.34 6.63
N VAL A 66 40.22 -16.50 5.54
CA VAL A 66 39.62 -16.59 4.20
C VAL A 66 38.79 -17.86 4.08
N LEU A 67 37.56 -17.72 3.59
CA LEU A 67 36.66 -18.83 3.36
C LEU A 67 36.75 -19.28 1.90
N PRO A 68 36.53 -20.59 1.62
CA PRO A 68 36.61 -21.13 0.26
C PRO A 68 35.46 -20.65 -0.64
N ASP A 69 34.29 -20.39 -0.05
CA ASP A 69 33.06 -20.04 -0.73
C ASP A 69 32.16 -19.23 0.21
N LEU A 70 31.01 -18.77 -0.28
CA LEU A 70 30.04 -17.97 0.47
C LEU A 70 29.47 -18.74 1.67
N PRO A 71 29.60 -18.22 2.91
CA PRO A 71 29.03 -18.87 4.09
C PRO A 71 27.51 -18.74 4.12
N LEU A 72 26.79 -19.86 4.23
CA LEU A 72 25.33 -19.89 4.34
C LEU A 72 24.84 -19.82 5.79
N GLY A 73 25.69 -20.24 6.74
CA GLY A 73 25.47 -20.08 8.16
C GLY A 73 26.71 -20.41 8.98
N VAL A 74 26.86 -19.76 10.13
CA VAL A 74 27.98 -19.95 11.07
C VAL A 74 27.41 -20.32 12.43
N VAL A 75 27.81 -21.47 12.98
CA VAL A 75 27.31 -21.94 14.27
C VAL A 75 28.44 -22.49 15.12
N GLY A 76 28.43 -22.17 16.42
CA GLY A 76 29.36 -22.72 17.41
C GLY A 76 28.71 -23.81 18.27
N PHE A 77 29.44 -24.88 18.57
CA PHE A 77 28.98 -25.93 19.48
C PHE A 77 30.13 -26.57 20.28
N TYR A 78 29.76 -27.22 21.38
CA TYR A 78 30.67 -27.95 22.26
C TYR A 78 30.52 -29.45 22.05
N ILE A 79 31.64 -30.19 22.10
CA ILE A 79 31.70 -31.65 21.84
C ILE A 79 31.56 -32.45 23.14
N SER A 80 32.10 -31.92 24.24
CA SER A 80 32.16 -32.60 25.53
C SER A 80 32.00 -31.62 26.68
N GLU A 81 31.26 -32.06 27.69
CA GLU A 81 31.06 -31.41 29.00
C GLU A 81 32.13 -31.82 30.04
N THR A 82 33.07 -32.70 29.67
CA THR A 82 34.15 -33.12 30.57
C THR A 82 35.05 -31.96 30.98
N ILE A 83 35.51 -31.96 32.23
CA ILE A 83 36.49 -30.99 32.76
C ILE A 83 37.91 -31.56 32.53
N PRO A 84 38.86 -30.81 31.95
CA PRO A 84 38.78 -29.40 31.52
C PRO A 84 37.93 -29.21 30.27
N ARG A 85 37.22 -28.08 30.23
CA ARG A 85 36.22 -27.77 29.19
C ARG A 85 36.84 -27.84 27.79
N SER A 86 36.13 -28.50 26.88
CA SER A 86 36.56 -28.59 25.48
C SER A 86 36.43 -27.24 24.77
N ILE A 87 37.43 -26.88 23.95
CA ILE A 87 37.36 -25.72 23.06
C ILE A 87 36.21 -25.96 22.06
N PRO A 88 35.32 -25.00 21.83
CA PRO A 88 34.21 -25.21 20.92
C PRO A 88 34.67 -25.32 19.47
N ILE A 89 33.85 -25.98 18.67
CA ILE A 89 33.99 -26.06 17.21
C ILE A 89 33.09 -25.01 16.58
N VAL A 90 33.63 -24.33 15.56
CA VAL A 90 32.87 -23.45 14.68
C VAL A 90 32.56 -24.22 13.40
N ALA A 91 31.29 -24.48 13.14
CA ALA A 91 30.79 -25.01 11.88
C ALA A 91 30.44 -23.87 10.94
N VAL A 92 30.97 -23.92 9.72
CA VAL A 92 30.56 -23.02 8.62
C VAL A 92 29.99 -23.88 7.50
N ALA A 93 28.75 -23.59 7.10
CA ALA A 93 28.08 -24.26 6.00
C ALA A 93 28.37 -23.55 4.67
N TYR A 94 28.66 -24.34 3.64
CA TYR A 94 28.88 -23.92 2.25
C TYR A 94 28.09 -24.86 1.34
N SER A 95 27.52 -24.38 0.23
CA SER A 95 26.81 -25.17 -0.80
C SER A 95 26.49 -26.62 -0.38
N SER A 96 27.33 -27.62 -0.68
CA SER A 96 27.10 -29.05 -0.33
C SER A 96 27.87 -29.61 0.89
N CYS A 97 28.56 -28.76 1.67
CA CYS A 97 29.46 -29.21 2.72
C CYS A 97 29.49 -28.31 3.98
N VAL A 98 29.87 -28.89 5.12
CA VAL A 98 30.06 -28.16 6.38
C VAL A 98 31.51 -28.31 6.81
N PHE A 99 32.23 -27.20 6.94
CA PHE A 99 33.59 -27.21 7.45
C PHE A 99 33.58 -26.92 8.94
N MET A 100 34.25 -27.78 9.68
CA MET A 100 34.40 -27.68 11.13
C MET A 100 35.77 -27.07 11.41
N TYR A 101 35.80 -25.95 12.11
CA TYR A 101 37.01 -25.26 12.55
C TYR A 101 37.18 -25.45 14.05
N ARG A 102 38.37 -25.92 14.45
CA ARG A 102 38.77 -26.01 15.85
C ARG A 102 39.92 -25.05 16.08
N ASN A 103 39.75 -24.11 17.02
CA ASN A 103 40.71 -23.03 17.25
C ASN A 103 41.04 -22.25 15.95
N MET A 104 40.00 -21.92 15.18
CA MET A 104 40.07 -21.22 13.88
C MET A 104 40.90 -21.94 12.79
N LYS A 105 41.28 -23.20 13.00
CA LYS A 105 41.94 -24.04 12.00
C LYS A 105 40.95 -25.11 11.51
N LEU A 106 40.95 -25.36 10.21
CA LEU A 106 40.13 -26.40 9.61
C LEU A 106 40.48 -27.76 10.25
N PHE A 107 39.46 -28.41 10.81
CA PHE A 107 39.58 -29.67 11.54
C PHE A 107 38.93 -30.83 10.79
N TYR A 108 37.73 -30.62 10.23
CA TYR A 108 36.98 -31.66 9.54
C TYR A 108 36.12 -31.07 8.42
N LYS A 109 35.85 -31.85 7.37
CA LYS A 109 34.94 -31.49 6.28
C LYS A 109 33.85 -32.56 6.17
N TYR A 110 32.61 -32.17 6.38
CA TYR A 110 31.45 -33.02 6.18
C TYR A 110 30.82 -32.71 4.82
N TYR A 111 30.55 -33.74 4.02
CA TYR A 111 29.82 -33.60 2.75
C TYR A 111 28.43 -34.20 2.90
N LEU A 112 27.43 -33.53 2.33
CA LEU A 112 26.08 -34.08 2.31
C LEU A 112 26.03 -35.39 1.50
N PRO A 113 25.18 -36.36 1.90
CA PRO A 113 24.88 -37.51 1.07
C PRO A 113 24.32 -37.06 -0.28
N ALA A 114 24.89 -37.55 -1.37
CA ALA A 114 24.40 -37.25 -2.72
C ALA A 114 23.06 -37.95 -2.97
N THR A 115 22.10 -37.24 -3.56
CA THR A 115 20.78 -37.79 -3.89
C THR A 115 20.90 -38.77 -5.05
N GLU A 116 20.21 -39.91 -4.96
CA GLU A 116 20.18 -40.90 -6.04
C GLU A 116 19.40 -40.37 -7.25
N LEU A 117 19.93 -40.60 -8.43
CA LEU A 117 19.32 -40.19 -9.70
C LEU A 117 18.07 -41.02 -10.00
N SER A 118 17.10 -40.42 -10.70
CA SER A 118 15.93 -41.15 -11.17
C SER A 118 16.34 -42.26 -12.14
N MET A 119 15.88 -43.49 -11.88
CA MET A 119 16.16 -44.64 -12.74
C MET A 119 15.67 -44.42 -14.18
N CYS A 120 14.51 -43.78 -14.33
CA CYS A 120 13.93 -43.45 -15.64
C CYS A 120 14.78 -42.43 -16.41
N GLU A 121 15.34 -41.43 -15.72
CA GLU A 121 16.24 -40.44 -16.34
C GLU A 121 17.53 -41.11 -16.82
N MET A 122 18.10 -41.99 -16.01
CA MET A 122 19.30 -42.75 -16.36
C MET A 122 19.09 -43.67 -17.57
N GLU A 123 17.93 -44.31 -17.68
CA GLU A 123 17.58 -45.14 -18.84
C GLU A 123 17.44 -44.32 -20.12
N VAL A 124 16.80 -43.14 -20.04
CA VAL A 124 16.67 -42.25 -21.20
C VAL A 124 18.03 -41.69 -21.63
N TRP A 125 18.89 -41.29 -20.69
CA TRP A 125 20.24 -40.82 -21.02
C TRP A 125 21.11 -41.90 -21.66
N LYS A 126 21.02 -43.15 -21.20
CA LYS A 126 21.71 -44.28 -21.87
C LYS A 126 21.24 -44.46 -23.32
N GLN A 127 19.99 -44.15 -23.63
CA GLN A 127 19.47 -44.20 -24.99
C GLN A 127 19.87 -42.99 -25.83
N LEU A 128 19.93 -41.79 -25.23
CA LEU A 128 20.33 -40.54 -25.89
C LEU A 128 21.83 -40.47 -26.23
N ILE A 129 22.69 -41.11 -25.42
CA ILE A 129 24.15 -41.16 -25.66
C ILE A 129 24.50 -42.12 -26.81
N ASN A 130 23.64 -43.10 -27.09
CA ASN A 130 23.91 -44.07 -28.15
C ASN A 130 23.74 -43.43 -29.54
N PRO A 131 24.81 -43.39 -30.37
CA PRO A 131 24.80 -42.70 -31.67
C PRO A 131 23.85 -43.32 -32.70
N VAL A 132 23.37 -44.53 -32.44
CA VAL A 132 22.38 -45.24 -33.27
C VAL A 132 20.99 -44.57 -33.21
N TYR A 133 20.71 -43.80 -32.14
CA TYR A 133 19.41 -43.14 -31.93
C TYR A 133 19.45 -41.63 -32.18
N HIS A 134 20.54 -41.09 -32.75
CA HIS A 134 20.67 -39.68 -33.15
C HIS A 134 19.91 -39.39 -34.46
N SER A 135 18.59 -39.62 -34.45
CA SER A 135 17.68 -39.19 -35.51
C SER A 135 16.60 -38.28 -34.92
N ALA A 136 16.18 -37.27 -35.68
CA ALA A 136 15.19 -36.28 -35.23
C ALA A 136 13.85 -36.90 -34.80
N ASP A 137 13.53 -38.11 -35.27
CA ASP A 137 12.30 -38.83 -34.91
C ASP A 137 12.45 -39.76 -33.70
N ALA A 138 13.66 -40.20 -33.36
CA ALA A 138 13.93 -41.00 -32.15
C ALA A 138 14.13 -40.13 -30.90
N ILE A 139 14.60 -38.89 -31.06
CA ILE A 139 14.86 -37.96 -29.94
C ILE A 139 13.56 -37.38 -29.37
N LYS A 140 12.56 -37.06 -30.22
CA LYS A 140 11.26 -36.51 -29.79
C LYS A 140 10.56 -37.34 -28.69
N PRO A 141 10.36 -38.67 -28.85
CA PRO A 141 9.70 -39.47 -27.80
C PRO A 141 10.55 -39.58 -26.53
N LEU A 142 11.89 -39.60 -26.63
CA LEU A 142 12.77 -39.62 -25.47
C LEU A 142 12.70 -38.29 -24.70
N ILE A 143 12.63 -37.16 -25.38
CA ILE A 143 12.41 -35.86 -24.76
C ILE A 143 11.01 -35.76 -24.13
N GLU A 144 9.98 -36.30 -24.77
CA GLU A 144 8.65 -36.39 -24.16
C GLU A 144 8.65 -37.25 -22.89
N SER A 145 9.42 -38.35 -22.87
CA SER A 145 9.60 -39.16 -21.66
C SER A 145 10.35 -38.43 -20.55
N LEU A 146 11.34 -37.59 -20.87
CA LEU A 146 11.98 -36.70 -19.90
C LEU A 146 11.03 -35.61 -19.38
N LYS A 147 10.18 -35.04 -20.26
CA LYS A 147 9.15 -34.06 -19.86
C LYS A 147 8.08 -34.64 -18.94
N ALA A 148 7.85 -35.95 -19.00
CA ALA A 148 6.92 -36.63 -18.09
C ALA A 148 7.46 -36.73 -16.66
N ILE A 149 8.78 -36.62 -16.48
CA ILE A 149 9.41 -36.59 -15.16
C ILE A 149 9.28 -35.17 -14.57
N PRO A 150 8.92 -35.02 -13.28
CA PRO A 150 8.88 -33.72 -12.63
C PRO A 150 10.24 -33.01 -12.72
N LEU A 151 10.23 -31.73 -13.11
CA LEU A 151 11.45 -30.92 -13.25
C LEU A 151 12.31 -30.93 -11.98
N ASN A 152 11.69 -30.96 -10.80
CA ASN A 152 12.35 -30.95 -9.50
C ASN A 152 13.18 -32.20 -9.17
N THR A 153 13.02 -33.28 -9.95
CA THR A 153 13.75 -34.54 -9.79
C THR A 153 14.75 -34.80 -10.91
N LEU A 154 14.73 -33.98 -11.96
CA LEU A 154 15.66 -34.07 -13.09
C LEU A 154 16.99 -33.39 -12.76
N THR A 155 18.07 -33.90 -13.35
CA THR A 155 19.39 -33.26 -13.26
C THR A 155 19.45 -31.93 -14.03
N VAL A 156 20.40 -31.07 -13.65
CA VAL A 156 20.69 -29.82 -14.37
C VAL A 156 21.01 -30.08 -15.85
N GLN A 157 21.68 -31.19 -16.16
CA GLN A 157 21.97 -31.60 -17.54
C GLN A 157 20.69 -31.89 -18.33
N SER A 158 19.74 -32.63 -17.75
CA SER A 158 18.43 -32.88 -18.35
C SER A 158 17.60 -31.60 -18.51
N GLN A 159 17.62 -30.72 -17.52
CA GLN A 159 16.91 -29.44 -17.58
C GLN A 159 17.47 -28.53 -18.68
N ASN A 160 18.80 -28.47 -18.82
CA ASN A 160 19.46 -27.74 -19.90
C ASN A 160 19.07 -28.32 -21.26
N LEU A 161 19.10 -29.64 -21.43
CA LEU A 161 18.64 -30.30 -22.66
C LEU A 161 17.19 -29.93 -23.01
N LEU A 162 16.28 -29.91 -22.03
CA LEU A 162 14.87 -29.53 -22.22
C LEU A 162 14.67 -28.06 -22.61
N SER A 163 15.59 -27.17 -22.21
CA SER A 163 15.53 -25.73 -22.50
C SER A 163 15.98 -25.35 -23.91
N LEU A 164 16.74 -26.23 -24.58
CA LEU A 164 17.31 -25.99 -25.91
C LEU A 164 16.30 -26.26 -27.03
N SER A 165 16.54 -25.65 -28.20
CA SER A 165 15.79 -25.93 -29.43
C SER A 165 16.15 -27.31 -30.01
N PRO A 166 15.30 -27.95 -30.83
CA PRO A 166 15.56 -29.31 -31.34
C PRO A 166 16.85 -29.44 -32.16
N GLU A 167 17.28 -28.37 -32.82
CA GLU A 167 18.54 -28.33 -33.57
C GLU A 167 19.75 -28.25 -32.62
N GLN A 168 19.65 -27.44 -31.57
CA GLN A 168 20.68 -27.31 -30.53
C GLN A 168 20.75 -28.52 -29.59
N GLN A 169 19.66 -29.27 -29.44
CA GLN A 169 19.62 -30.50 -28.64
C GLN A 169 20.50 -31.59 -29.24
N LEU A 170 20.50 -31.74 -30.57
CA LEU A 170 21.38 -32.66 -31.28
C LEU A 170 22.85 -32.27 -31.10
N GLU A 171 23.18 -31.00 -31.33
CA GLU A 171 24.53 -30.47 -31.14
C GLU A 171 25.01 -30.61 -29.68
N TYR A 172 24.12 -30.43 -28.71
CA TYR A 172 24.43 -30.61 -27.29
C TYR A 172 24.72 -32.07 -26.92
N LEU A 173 24.01 -33.03 -27.52
CA LEU A 173 24.23 -34.47 -27.30
C LEU A 173 25.53 -34.98 -27.94
N GLU A 174 25.89 -34.45 -29.11
CA GLU A 174 27.16 -34.77 -29.78
C GLU A 174 28.37 -34.24 -29.00
N ASN A 175 28.21 -33.06 -28.38
CA ASN A 175 29.28 -32.42 -27.61
C ASN A 175 29.45 -32.93 -26.17
N ASN A 176 28.42 -33.56 -25.56
CA ASN A 176 28.44 -34.05 -24.18
C ASN A 176 28.08 -35.55 -24.08
N PRO A 177 29.02 -36.48 -24.29
CA PRO A 177 28.76 -37.92 -24.24
C PRO A 177 28.76 -38.53 -22.82
N GLU A 178 28.65 -37.71 -21.77
CA GLU A 178 28.72 -38.16 -20.37
C GLU A 178 27.34 -38.46 -19.79
N LEU A 179 27.26 -39.49 -18.93
CA LEU A 179 26.06 -39.77 -18.15
C LEU A 179 25.84 -38.68 -17.09
N PRO A 180 24.58 -38.38 -16.73
CA PRO A 180 24.28 -37.42 -15.68
C PRO A 180 24.97 -37.77 -14.36
N SER A 181 25.65 -36.78 -13.80
CA SER A 181 26.36 -36.88 -12.53
C SER A 181 25.41 -36.72 -11.34
N LYS A 182 25.86 -37.17 -10.16
CA LYS A 182 25.05 -37.11 -8.93
C LYS A 182 24.66 -35.67 -8.61
N MET A 183 23.41 -35.48 -8.18
CA MET A 183 22.93 -34.19 -7.70
C MET A 183 23.58 -33.87 -6.36
N ASN A 184 24.37 -32.81 -6.32
CA ASN A 184 24.85 -32.26 -5.06
C ASN A 184 23.70 -31.50 -4.42
N THR A 185 23.27 -31.97 -3.25
CA THR A 185 22.27 -31.26 -2.45
C THR A 185 22.91 -30.03 -1.83
N GLU A 186 22.20 -28.91 -1.88
CA GLU A 186 22.65 -27.67 -1.29
C GLU A 186 22.06 -27.50 0.11
N ILE A 187 22.90 -27.08 1.06
CA ILE A 187 22.52 -26.64 2.40
C ILE A 187 21.85 -25.28 2.25
N VAL A 188 20.77 -25.04 2.98
CA VAL A 188 20.13 -23.71 3.01
C VAL A 188 20.27 -23.05 4.36
N CYS A 189 20.12 -23.80 5.45
CA CYS A 189 20.29 -23.27 6.79
C CYS A 189 20.93 -24.29 7.74
N ILE A 190 21.67 -23.78 8.72
CA ILE A 190 22.35 -24.56 9.75
C ILE A 190 21.99 -23.97 11.13
N SER A 191 21.79 -24.85 12.12
CA SER A 191 21.53 -24.48 13.51
C SER A 191 22.14 -25.52 14.45
N THR A 192 22.07 -25.29 15.76
CA THR A 192 22.45 -26.25 16.79
C THR A 192 21.26 -26.67 17.64
N LEU A 193 21.28 -27.90 18.13
CA LEU A 193 20.32 -28.42 19.07
C LEU A 193 21.06 -28.98 20.29
N LYS A 194 20.64 -28.57 21.48
CA LYS A 194 21.24 -29.01 22.74
C LYS A 194 20.94 -30.49 22.99
N MET A 195 21.95 -31.26 23.43
CA MET A 195 21.81 -32.71 23.58
C MET A 195 21.15 -33.08 24.90
N HIS A 196 21.79 -32.74 26.02
CA HIS A 196 21.42 -33.25 27.35
C HIS A 196 20.97 -32.15 28.31
N SER A 197 21.56 -30.95 28.24
CA SER A 197 21.30 -29.85 29.17
C SER A 197 21.04 -28.52 28.45
N ILE A 198 20.32 -27.61 29.12
CA ILE A 198 20.03 -26.25 28.64
C ILE A 198 21.22 -25.31 28.94
N GLU A 199 22.25 -25.79 29.63
CA GLU A 199 23.43 -25.00 29.99
C GLU A 199 24.19 -24.46 28.76
N LYS A 200 24.81 -23.28 28.96
CA LYS A 200 25.56 -22.55 27.91
C LYS A 200 26.59 -23.46 27.23
N TYR A 201 27.36 -24.21 28.02
CA TYR A 201 28.44 -25.10 27.57
C TYR A 201 27.99 -26.54 27.26
N SER A 202 26.69 -26.82 27.29
CA SER A 202 26.21 -28.18 27.03
C SER A 202 26.49 -28.62 25.58
N VAL A 203 26.77 -29.91 25.43
CA VAL A 203 26.99 -30.56 24.13
C VAL A 203 25.81 -30.26 23.21
N SER A 204 26.09 -29.84 21.98
CA SER A 204 25.05 -29.52 21.00
C SER A 204 25.35 -30.23 19.68
N CYS A 205 24.34 -30.89 19.11
CA CYS A 205 24.42 -31.45 17.77
C CYS A 205 24.18 -30.37 16.71
N VAL A 206 24.74 -30.59 15.52
CA VAL A 206 24.56 -29.69 14.38
C VAL A 206 23.35 -30.17 13.58
N VAL A 207 22.47 -29.24 13.25
CA VAL A 207 21.27 -29.50 12.43
C VAL A 207 21.43 -28.75 11.11
N VAL A 208 21.35 -29.47 10.01
CA VAL A 208 21.50 -28.95 8.64
C VAL A 208 20.19 -29.17 7.91
N ALA A 209 19.69 -28.16 7.20
CA ALA A 209 18.55 -28.32 6.30
C ALA A 209 18.99 -28.12 4.84
N THR A 210 18.52 -28.98 3.96
CA THR A 210 18.85 -28.97 2.53
C THR A 210 17.74 -28.33 1.70
N GLU A 211 18.05 -27.90 0.48
CA GLU A 211 17.08 -27.34 -0.45
C GLU A 211 16.00 -28.37 -0.85
N ASP A 212 16.34 -29.65 -0.88
CA ASP A 212 15.38 -30.73 -1.15
C ASP A 212 14.33 -30.93 -0.04
N GLY A 213 14.52 -30.27 1.10
CA GLY A 213 13.60 -30.32 2.23
C GLY A 213 13.90 -31.47 3.19
N ASP A 214 15.16 -31.92 3.23
CA ASP A 214 15.65 -32.83 4.26
C ASP A 214 16.29 -32.06 5.41
N VAL A 215 16.10 -32.57 6.62
CA VAL A 215 16.73 -32.08 7.86
C VAL A 215 17.61 -33.19 8.39
N ILE A 216 18.90 -32.90 8.48
CA ILE A 216 19.97 -33.83 8.86
C ILE A 216 20.56 -33.39 10.20
N LEU A 217 20.57 -34.30 11.18
CA LEU A 217 21.21 -34.10 12.48
C LEU A 217 22.55 -34.85 12.50
N LEU A 218 23.61 -34.15 12.88
CA LEU A 218 24.97 -34.69 12.95
C LEU A 218 25.41 -34.92 14.39
N ASP A 219 26.12 -36.02 14.61
CA ASP A 219 26.67 -36.37 15.90
C ASP A 219 27.78 -35.38 16.31
N PRO A 220 27.74 -34.79 17.51
CA PRO A 220 28.74 -33.80 17.93
C PRO A 220 30.17 -34.35 18.05
N GLN A 221 30.36 -35.66 18.22
CA GLN A 221 31.68 -36.27 18.40
C GLN A 221 32.24 -36.87 17.12
N THR A 222 31.43 -37.67 16.43
CA THR A 222 31.85 -38.41 15.23
C THR A 222 31.54 -37.67 13.92
N PHE A 223 30.69 -36.63 13.98
CA PHE A 223 30.14 -35.92 12.80
C PHE A 223 29.44 -36.84 11.80
N SER A 224 29.04 -38.04 12.25
CA SER A 224 28.24 -38.97 11.48
C SER A 224 26.75 -38.59 11.54
N LEU A 225 25.96 -39.13 10.62
CA LEU A 225 24.52 -38.92 10.57
C LEU A 225 23.83 -39.57 11.77
N LEU A 226 23.17 -38.76 12.62
CA LEU A 226 22.32 -39.25 13.71
C LEU A 226 20.89 -39.56 13.23
N SER A 227 20.26 -38.59 12.57
CA SER A 227 18.90 -38.74 12.06
C SER A 227 18.69 -37.88 10.81
N GLN A 228 17.87 -38.39 9.89
CA GLN A 228 17.41 -37.69 8.70
C GLN A 228 15.88 -37.72 8.67
N ALA A 229 15.26 -36.58 8.41
CA ALA A 229 13.81 -36.45 8.33
C ALA A 229 13.43 -35.43 7.26
N LYS A 230 12.23 -35.57 6.68
CA LYS A 230 11.70 -34.61 5.71
C LYS A 230 10.93 -33.50 6.42
N ILE A 231 11.03 -32.27 5.92
CA ILE A 231 10.31 -31.10 6.47
C ILE A 231 8.79 -31.28 6.34
N CYS A 232 8.33 -31.83 5.22
CA CYS A 232 6.92 -32.11 4.94
C CYS A 232 6.82 -33.20 3.86
N GLY A 233 5.67 -33.89 3.78
CA GLY A 233 5.40 -34.84 2.70
C GLY A 233 5.33 -34.20 1.31
N VAL A 234 5.22 -32.88 1.22
CA VAL A 234 5.38 -32.10 -0.02
C VAL A 234 6.73 -31.38 0.01
N LYS A 235 7.48 -31.43 -1.10
CA LYS A 235 8.76 -30.73 -1.25
C LYS A 235 8.56 -29.23 -0.98
N LYS A 236 9.21 -28.74 0.07
CA LYS A 236 9.23 -27.34 0.48
C LYS A 236 10.63 -26.93 0.86
N THR A 237 11.07 -25.80 0.33
CA THR A 237 12.43 -25.30 0.49
C THR A 237 12.55 -24.52 1.80
N PRO A 238 13.42 -24.93 2.74
CA PRO A 238 13.64 -24.19 3.97
C PRO A 238 14.26 -22.82 3.68
N TYR A 239 14.01 -21.85 4.54
CA TYR A 239 14.62 -20.51 4.51
C TYR A 239 15.34 -20.23 5.84
N GLN A 240 14.66 -20.46 6.96
CA GLN A 240 15.20 -20.26 8.31
C GLN A 240 14.69 -21.36 9.25
N MET A 241 15.56 -21.80 10.15
CA MET A 241 15.28 -22.86 11.11
C MET A 241 15.57 -22.41 12.54
N VAL A 242 14.64 -22.70 13.46
CA VAL A 242 14.78 -22.45 14.88
C VAL A 242 14.55 -23.76 15.64
N THR A 243 15.56 -24.16 16.41
CA THR A 243 15.58 -25.38 17.22
C THR A 243 15.21 -25.05 18.66
N THR A 244 14.33 -25.86 19.26
CA THR A 244 13.90 -25.71 20.65
C THR A 244 13.84 -27.06 21.34
N GLY A 245 14.16 -27.11 22.64
CA GLY A 245 14.17 -28.33 23.43
C GLY A 245 15.53 -29.04 23.47
N LEU A 246 15.51 -30.31 23.86
CA LEU A 246 16.69 -31.15 24.09
C LEU A 246 16.61 -32.41 23.23
N TYR A 247 17.71 -32.77 22.56
CA TYR A 247 17.75 -33.97 21.72
C TYR A 247 17.46 -35.25 22.52
N SER A 248 17.88 -35.36 23.78
CA SER A 248 17.66 -36.55 24.60
C SER A 248 16.24 -36.70 25.15
N VAL A 249 15.49 -35.60 25.28
CA VAL A 249 14.16 -35.58 25.92
C VAL A 249 13.06 -35.38 24.87
N ASP A 250 12.82 -34.15 24.46
CA ASP A 250 11.89 -33.75 23.41
C ASP A 250 12.45 -32.50 22.75
N TYR A 251 12.45 -32.50 21.42
CA TYR A 251 12.90 -31.37 20.63
C TYR A 251 11.89 -31.06 19.52
N ARG A 252 11.86 -29.78 19.15
CA ARG A 252 11.05 -29.27 18.05
C ARG A 252 11.87 -28.34 17.20
N ILE A 253 11.82 -28.60 15.91
CA ILE A 253 12.50 -27.82 14.89
C ILE A 253 11.40 -27.10 14.11
N THR A 254 11.36 -25.77 14.25
CA THR A 254 10.41 -24.91 13.54
C THR A 254 11.11 -24.33 12.33
N ILE A 255 10.53 -24.52 11.15
CA ILE A 255 11.17 -24.24 9.87
C ILE A 255 10.25 -23.34 9.06
N ALA A 256 10.72 -22.14 8.73
CA ALA A 256 10.06 -21.27 7.76
C ALA A 256 10.51 -21.68 6.35
N THR A 257 9.57 -21.80 5.42
CA THR A 257 9.83 -22.20 4.04
C THR A 257 9.63 -21.03 3.08
N ARG A 258 10.27 -21.07 1.90
CA ARG A 258 10.13 -20.01 0.88
C ARG A 258 8.69 -19.92 0.34
N GLU A 259 7.93 -21.02 0.40
CA GLU A 259 6.54 -21.13 -0.04
C GLU A 259 5.53 -20.62 1.03
N LYS A 260 5.92 -19.61 1.82
CA LYS A 260 5.04 -18.90 2.77
C LYS A 260 4.41 -19.82 3.83
N SER A 261 5.13 -20.83 4.26
CA SER A 261 4.61 -21.78 5.24
C SER A 261 5.61 -22.04 6.35
N VAL A 262 5.09 -22.32 7.54
CA VAL A 262 5.90 -22.72 8.69
C VAL A 262 5.59 -24.17 9.00
N CYS A 263 6.62 -25.00 8.99
CA CYS A 263 6.58 -26.42 9.31
C CYS A 263 7.18 -26.67 10.69
N VAL A 264 6.72 -27.70 11.39
CA VAL A 264 7.36 -28.23 12.59
C VAL A 264 7.68 -29.70 12.43
N LEU A 265 8.92 -30.03 12.76
CA LEU A 265 9.42 -31.36 12.93
C LEU A 265 9.62 -31.63 14.43
N LYS A 266 9.12 -32.77 14.90
CA LYS A 266 9.31 -33.22 16.28
C LYS A 266 10.25 -34.42 16.31
N ARG A 267 10.72 -34.74 17.51
CA ARG A 267 11.46 -35.97 17.78
C ARG A 267 10.74 -37.20 17.18
N ASP A 268 11.53 -38.07 16.54
CA ASP A 268 11.13 -39.35 15.97
C ASP A 268 10.06 -39.27 14.86
N TRP A 269 9.81 -38.07 14.31
CA TRP A 269 8.95 -37.92 13.13
C TRP A 269 9.78 -38.09 11.86
N PRO A 270 9.43 -39.03 10.96
CA PRO A 270 10.11 -39.15 9.67
C PRO A 270 9.77 -37.97 8.74
N GLU A 271 8.56 -37.40 8.91
CA GLU A 271 8.08 -36.25 8.15
C GLU A 271 7.45 -35.20 9.08
N GLY A 272 7.81 -33.94 8.88
CA GLY A 272 7.25 -32.80 9.59
C GLY A 272 5.84 -32.44 9.10
N ARG A 273 5.17 -31.56 9.86
CA ARG A 273 3.82 -31.08 9.55
C ARG A 273 3.80 -29.57 9.39
N ILE A 274 2.97 -29.09 8.47
CA ILE A 274 2.71 -27.65 8.33
C ILE A 274 1.91 -27.18 9.55
N LEU A 275 2.42 -26.18 10.26
CA LEU A 275 1.74 -25.54 11.38
C LEU A 275 0.71 -24.52 10.88
N PHE A 276 1.13 -23.64 9.97
CA PHE A 276 0.29 -22.60 9.36
C PHE A 276 0.94 -22.06 8.09
N THR A 277 0.14 -21.35 7.30
CA THR A 277 0.56 -20.61 6.10
C THR A 277 0.36 -19.11 6.33
N THR A 278 1.24 -18.31 5.74
CA THR A 278 1.17 -16.84 5.74
C THR A 278 0.69 -16.34 4.38
N ASP A 279 0.10 -15.14 4.35
CA ASP A 279 -0.42 -14.54 3.13
C ASP A 279 0.74 -14.06 2.22
N ASP A 280 1.81 -13.56 2.84
CA ASP A 280 3.03 -13.11 2.17
C ASP A 280 4.30 -13.83 2.66
N HIS A 281 5.43 -13.55 2.01
CA HIS A 281 6.74 -14.13 2.28
C HIS A 281 7.23 -13.78 3.69
N ILE A 282 7.82 -14.78 4.34
CA ILE A 282 8.36 -14.67 5.68
C ILE A 282 9.76 -14.06 5.59
N ILE A 283 9.98 -12.95 6.30
CA ILE A 283 11.28 -12.28 6.39
C ILE A 283 12.11 -12.88 7.53
N ALA A 284 11.46 -13.14 8.68
CA ALA A 284 12.14 -13.74 9.82
C ALA A 284 11.15 -14.50 10.70
N ILE A 285 11.66 -15.54 11.36
CA ILE A 285 10.94 -16.35 12.35
C ILE A 285 11.78 -16.47 13.62
N GLU A 286 11.12 -16.35 14.77
CA GLU A 286 11.72 -16.55 16.08
C GLU A 286 10.73 -17.32 16.98
N VAL A 287 11.25 -18.18 17.87
CA VAL A 287 10.41 -18.98 18.78
C VAL A 287 10.67 -18.56 20.22
N VAL A 288 9.65 -18.01 20.87
CA VAL A 288 9.74 -17.58 22.26
C VAL A 288 9.83 -18.80 23.16
N THR A 289 10.93 -18.93 23.91
CA THR A 289 11.22 -20.13 24.71
C THR A 289 10.26 -20.34 25.88
N ALA A 290 9.71 -19.25 26.43
CA ALA A 290 8.83 -19.30 27.60
C ALA A 290 7.50 -20.03 27.36
N ASP A 291 6.85 -19.79 26.22
CA ASP A 291 5.53 -20.34 25.89
C ASP A 291 5.52 -21.18 24.59
N SER A 292 6.67 -21.30 23.92
CA SER A 292 6.80 -21.92 22.60
C SER A 292 5.90 -21.27 21.54
N SER A 293 5.63 -19.97 21.67
CA SER A 293 4.95 -19.20 20.62
C SER A 293 5.92 -18.88 19.49
N VAL A 294 5.39 -18.87 18.27
CA VAL A 294 6.15 -18.61 17.05
C VAL A 294 5.83 -17.19 16.61
N MET A 295 6.86 -16.34 16.64
CA MET A 295 6.84 -14.98 16.13
C MET A 295 7.26 -14.99 14.67
N VAL A 296 6.47 -14.33 13.83
CA VAL A 296 6.71 -14.26 12.39
C VAL A 296 6.56 -12.83 11.93
N ILE A 297 7.47 -12.43 11.05
CA ILE A 297 7.43 -11.16 10.35
C ILE A 297 7.32 -11.43 8.86
N CYS A 298 6.38 -10.75 8.22
CA CYS A 298 6.06 -10.92 6.81
C CYS A 298 6.40 -9.66 5.99
N ALA A 299 6.54 -9.83 4.68
CA ALA A 299 6.83 -8.76 3.73
C ALA A 299 5.68 -7.75 3.53
N ASP A 300 4.47 -8.09 3.98
CA ASP A 300 3.27 -7.23 3.98
C ASP A 300 3.22 -6.24 5.17
N ASN A 301 4.37 -5.99 5.80
CA ASN A 301 4.53 -5.18 7.01
C ASN A 301 3.74 -5.72 8.21
N THR A 302 3.45 -7.01 8.27
CA THR A 302 2.78 -7.60 9.45
C THR A 302 3.75 -8.35 10.36
N MET A 303 3.51 -8.22 11.67
CA MET A 303 4.11 -9.02 12.72
C MET A 303 3.01 -9.84 13.37
N ALA A 304 3.15 -11.17 13.37
CA ALA A 304 2.16 -12.09 13.90
C ALA A 304 2.76 -13.05 14.91
N CYS A 305 1.95 -13.43 15.89
CA CYS A 305 2.29 -14.43 16.89
C CYS A 305 1.35 -15.62 16.75
N TYR A 306 1.92 -16.80 16.65
CA TYR A 306 1.22 -18.07 16.55
C TYR A 306 1.50 -18.92 17.78
N SER A 307 0.48 -19.63 18.26
CA SER A 307 0.66 -20.62 19.33
C SER A 307 1.47 -21.82 18.85
N LYS A 308 1.98 -22.63 19.79
CA LYS A 308 2.62 -23.93 19.52
C LYS A 308 1.81 -24.92 18.66
N LYS A 309 0.49 -24.69 18.51
CA LYS A 309 -0.42 -25.51 17.69
C LYS A 309 -0.71 -24.90 16.31
N GLY A 310 -0.15 -23.73 16.00
CA GLY A 310 -0.38 -23.02 14.74
C GLY A 310 -1.59 -22.08 14.73
N LYS A 311 -2.31 -21.93 15.84
CA LYS A 311 -3.39 -20.92 15.93
C LYS A 311 -2.79 -19.52 16.05
N LYS A 312 -3.19 -18.61 15.15
CA LYS A 312 -2.84 -17.17 15.19
C LYS A 312 -3.40 -16.56 16.48
N LEU A 313 -2.53 -16.14 17.38
CA LEU A 313 -2.89 -15.46 18.64
C LEU A 313 -3.20 -14.00 18.38
N TRP A 314 -2.35 -13.35 17.57
CA TRP A 314 -2.53 -11.98 17.17
C TRP A 314 -1.68 -11.59 15.97
N CYS A 315 -2.00 -10.42 15.40
CA CYS A 315 -1.26 -9.79 14.32
C CYS A 315 -1.30 -8.27 14.48
N LEU A 316 -0.18 -7.63 14.18
CA LEU A 316 0.07 -6.20 14.27
C LEU A 316 0.59 -5.73 12.92
N THR A 317 0.05 -4.65 12.40
CA THR A 317 0.61 -3.97 11.22
C THR A 317 1.68 -2.99 11.68
N LEU A 318 2.87 -3.12 11.11
CA LEU A 318 4.03 -2.27 11.37
C LEU A 318 3.97 -1.01 10.50
N GLU A 319 4.52 0.09 11.00
CA GLU A 319 4.53 1.39 10.32
C GLU A 319 5.37 1.38 9.03
N HIS A 320 6.44 0.57 9.02
CA HIS A 320 7.38 0.45 7.91
C HIS A 320 7.71 -1.02 7.64
N ARG A 321 8.40 -1.27 6.51
CA ARG A 321 8.87 -2.60 6.13
C ARG A 321 9.84 -3.16 7.17
N PRO A 322 9.56 -4.32 7.76
CA PRO A 322 10.49 -4.96 8.66
C PRO A 322 11.64 -5.63 7.88
N VAL A 323 12.83 -5.65 8.47
CA VAL A 323 14.06 -6.14 7.83
C VAL A 323 14.65 -7.32 8.60
N ALA A 324 14.76 -7.21 9.93
CA ALA A 324 15.31 -8.24 10.79
C ALA A 324 14.52 -8.39 12.09
N MET A 325 14.56 -9.58 12.67
CA MET A 325 13.97 -9.90 13.97
C MET A 325 15.00 -10.60 14.85
N THR A 326 15.00 -10.31 16.15
CA THR A 326 15.74 -11.09 17.16
C THR A 326 14.95 -11.14 18.46
N LEU A 327 15.10 -12.23 19.21
CA LEU A 327 14.63 -12.26 20.60
C LEU A 327 15.62 -11.54 21.51
N VAL A 328 15.09 -10.86 22.52
CA VAL A 328 15.82 -10.15 23.56
C VAL A 328 15.36 -10.69 24.92
N PRO A 329 15.85 -11.87 25.33
CA PRO A 329 15.53 -12.45 26.63
C PRO A 329 16.27 -11.70 27.75
N VAL A 330 15.50 -11.07 28.64
CA VAL A 330 16.01 -10.36 29.82
C VAL A 330 15.68 -11.19 31.05
N LEU A 331 16.53 -12.19 31.32
CA LEU A 331 16.27 -13.23 32.32
C LEU A 331 16.05 -12.68 33.74
N HIS A 332 16.77 -11.63 34.12
CA HIS A 332 16.66 -11.04 35.46
C HIS A 332 15.31 -10.34 35.70
N LEU A 333 14.59 -9.95 34.64
CA LEU A 333 13.23 -9.40 34.71
C LEU A 333 12.15 -10.45 34.41
N GLY A 334 12.55 -11.64 33.96
CA GLY A 334 11.61 -12.67 33.49
C GLY A 334 10.83 -12.28 32.24
N VAL A 335 11.32 -11.34 31.43
CA VAL A 335 10.66 -10.85 30.22
C VAL A 335 11.45 -11.24 28.98
N THR A 336 10.77 -11.70 27.93
CA THR A 336 11.35 -11.94 26.61
C THR A 336 10.75 -10.98 25.60
N LEU A 337 11.52 -9.95 25.22
CA LEU A 337 11.11 -8.98 24.23
C LEU A 337 11.42 -9.49 22.82
N THR A 338 10.67 -9.02 21.83
CA THR A 338 10.95 -9.24 20.41
C THR A 338 11.43 -7.93 19.79
N GLY A 339 12.69 -7.90 19.35
CA GLY A 339 13.27 -6.76 18.64
C GLY A 339 13.00 -6.86 17.16
N VAL A 340 12.36 -5.83 16.59
CA VAL A 340 12.03 -5.74 15.17
C VAL A 340 12.71 -4.52 14.57
N ALA A 341 13.59 -4.74 13.61
CA ALA A 341 14.22 -3.69 12.82
C ALA A 341 13.33 -3.32 11.64
N LEU A 342 13.11 -2.03 11.48
CA LEU A 342 12.35 -1.46 10.36
C LEU A 342 13.30 -0.79 9.37
N ALA A 343 12.87 -0.72 8.11
CA ALA A 343 13.57 -0.02 7.03
C ALA A 343 13.71 1.49 7.27
N SER A 344 12.99 2.06 8.24
CA SER A 344 13.15 3.45 8.68
C SER A 344 14.37 3.68 9.60
N GLY A 345 15.11 2.63 9.96
CA GLY A 345 16.21 2.71 10.93
C GLY A 345 15.74 2.59 12.39
N HIS A 346 14.43 2.50 12.63
CA HIS A 346 13.87 2.24 13.97
C HIS A 346 13.92 0.75 14.30
N VAL A 347 14.46 0.43 15.48
CA VAL A 347 14.37 -0.88 16.11
C VAL A 347 13.37 -0.80 17.25
N HIS A 348 12.22 -1.45 17.10
CA HIS A 348 11.16 -1.51 18.11
C HIS A 348 11.31 -2.77 18.96
N LEU A 349 11.20 -2.62 20.29
CA LEU A 349 11.13 -3.76 21.21
C LEU A 349 9.69 -3.98 21.64
N TYR A 350 9.17 -5.16 21.35
CA TYR A 350 7.79 -5.55 21.66
C TYR A 350 7.75 -6.56 22.81
N ASP A 351 6.79 -6.37 23.70
CA ASP A 351 6.36 -7.34 24.70
C ASP A 351 4.94 -7.80 24.32
N GLY A 352 4.86 -8.96 23.67
CA GLY A 352 3.66 -9.36 22.95
C GLY A 352 3.29 -8.30 21.90
N LYS A 353 2.12 -7.68 22.05
CA LYS A 353 1.64 -6.60 21.16
C LYS A 353 2.17 -5.21 21.53
N ALA A 354 2.60 -5.01 22.77
CA ALA A 354 2.88 -3.69 23.29
C ALA A 354 4.32 -3.30 22.94
N ARG A 355 4.50 -2.15 22.29
CA ARG A 355 5.83 -1.57 22.08
C ARG A 355 6.34 -1.00 23.42
N ARG A 356 7.46 -1.53 23.92
CA ARG A 356 8.08 -1.14 25.20
C ARG A 356 9.18 -0.12 25.05
N ASP A 357 9.95 -0.23 23.97
CA ASP A 357 11.11 0.62 23.74
C ASP A 357 11.33 0.84 22.25
N THR A 358 12.10 1.87 21.92
CA THR A 358 12.51 2.17 20.55
C THR A 358 13.93 2.68 20.54
N VAL A 359 14.74 2.05 19.69
CA VAL A 359 16.13 2.44 19.43
C VAL A 359 16.20 2.95 18.01
N PHE A 360 16.73 4.16 17.81
CA PHE A 360 16.95 4.70 16.47
C PHE A 360 18.39 4.45 16.02
N VAL A 361 18.53 3.99 14.79
CA VAL A 361 19.79 3.76 14.09
C VAL A 361 19.80 4.64 12.85
N ARG A 362 20.93 5.30 12.57
CA ARG A 362 21.07 6.26 11.46
C ARG A 362 21.08 5.63 10.06
N ASP A 363 20.95 4.31 9.97
CA ASP A 363 20.92 3.53 8.73
C ASP A 363 19.98 2.33 8.90
N VAL A 364 19.67 1.64 7.80
CA VAL A 364 18.85 0.42 7.80
C VAL A 364 19.61 -0.69 8.52
N VAL A 365 18.98 -1.29 9.51
CA VAL A 365 19.55 -2.44 10.21
C VAL A 365 19.37 -3.69 9.35
N SER A 366 20.49 -4.26 8.89
CA SER A 366 20.52 -5.49 8.10
C SER A 366 20.40 -6.72 8.99
N VAL A 367 21.20 -6.76 10.08
CA VAL A 367 21.25 -7.90 11.00
C VAL A 367 21.19 -7.44 12.44
N MET A 368 20.46 -8.19 13.27
CA MET A 368 20.47 -8.05 14.72
C MET A 368 20.71 -9.38 15.41
N LYS A 369 21.51 -9.36 16.47
CA LYS A 369 21.64 -10.49 17.40
C LYS A 369 21.73 -9.95 18.82
N PHE A 370 21.04 -10.60 19.75
CA PHE A 370 21.16 -10.27 21.17
C PHE A 370 21.79 -11.43 21.93
N GLY A 371 22.76 -11.14 22.79
CA GLY A 371 23.40 -12.15 23.62
C GLY A 371 24.61 -11.63 24.40
N GLN A 372 25.41 -12.57 24.91
CA GLN A 372 26.62 -12.28 25.65
C GLN A 372 27.78 -11.97 24.69
N LEU A 373 28.42 -10.82 24.88
CA LEU A 373 29.63 -10.41 24.15
C LEU A 373 30.65 -9.86 25.14
N GLY A 374 31.86 -10.40 25.14
CA GLY A 374 32.84 -10.19 26.19
C GLY A 374 32.31 -10.67 27.53
N GLN A 375 32.36 -9.80 28.54
CA GLN A 375 31.84 -10.06 29.89
C GLN A 375 30.39 -9.61 30.08
N GLU A 376 29.83 -8.86 29.13
CA GLU A 376 28.47 -8.30 29.23
C GLU A 376 27.45 -9.30 28.68
N GLU A 377 26.43 -9.65 29.47
CA GLU A 377 25.42 -10.65 29.09
C GLU A 377 24.31 -10.12 28.18
N HIS A 378 24.12 -8.80 28.14
CA HIS A 378 22.97 -8.16 27.51
C HIS A 378 23.42 -7.15 26.46
N VAL A 379 24.03 -7.65 25.38
CA VAL A 379 24.50 -6.84 24.27
C VAL A 379 23.62 -7.06 23.05
N LEU A 380 23.06 -5.97 22.52
CA LEU A 380 22.40 -5.93 21.23
C LEU A 380 23.44 -5.55 20.17
N ILE A 381 23.70 -6.50 19.28
CA ILE A 381 24.64 -6.39 18.17
C ILE A 381 23.84 -6.03 16.94
N ILE A 382 24.21 -4.94 16.29
CA ILE A 382 23.52 -4.39 15.14
C ILE A 382 24.54 -4.22 14.01
N ILE A 383 24.27 -4.84 12.87
CA ILE A 383 25.03 -4.60 11.63
C ILE A 383 24.10 -3.88 10.66
N THR A 384 24.56 -2.72 10.20
CA THR A 384 23.80 -1.86 9.27
C THR A 384 23.97 -2.29 7.83
N GLY A 385 23.08 -1.82 6.95
CA GLY A 385 23.18 -2.04 5.51
C GLY A 385 24.43 -1.41 4.90
N SER A 386 24.92 -0.30 5.47
CA SER A 386 26.20 0.31 5.09
C SER A 386 27.43 -0.51 5.47
N GLY A 387 27.29 -1.48 6.37
CA GLY A 387 28.34 -2.38 6.84
C GLY A 387 28.90 -2.06 8.22
N ASN A 388 28.37 -1.02 8.88
CA ASN A 388 28.87 -0.59 10.19
C ASN A 388 28.38 -1.55 11.30
N LEU A 389 29.28 -1.89 12.20
CA LEU A 389 29.01 -2.64 13.44
C LEU A 389 28.71 -1.68 14.58
N MET A 390 27.56 -1.82 15.23
CA MET A 390 27.22 -1.11 16.46
C MET A 390 26.85 -2.07 17.57
N LEU A 391 27.28 -1.75 18.79
CA LEU A 391 26.98 -2.52 19.99
C LEU A 391 26.25 -1.63 20.98
N LYS A 392 25.09 -2.10 21.45
CA LYS A 392 24.30 -1.44 22.49
C LYS A 392 24.18 -2.35 23.70
N ILE A 393 24.70 -1.91 24.84
CA ILE A 393 24.64 -2.66 26.09
C ILE A 393 23.38 -2.24 26.85
N LEU A 394 22.56 -3.21 27.23
CA LEU A 394 21.38 -2.94 28.04
C LEU A 394 21.80 -2.68 29.50
N LYS A 395 21.37 -1.56 30.07
CA LYS A 395 21.68 -1.25 31.48
C LYS A 395 21.05 -2.28 32.40
N ARG A 396 21.78 -2.70 33.45
CA ARG A 396 21.27 -3.63 34.48
C ARG A 396 20.07 -3.09 35.26
N THR A 397 19.90 -1.77 35.28
CA THR A 397 18.77 -1.07 35.91
C THR A 397 17.63 -0.76 34.93
N ALA A 398 17.70 -1.25 33.69
CA ALA A 398 16.65 -1.03 32.71
C ALA A 398 15.39 -1.79 33.12
N GLU A 399 14.28 -1.06 33.30
CA GLU A 399 12.98 -1.65 33.56
C GLU A 399 12.07 -1.49 32.33
N PHE A 400 11.37 -2.57 31.99
CA PHE A 400 10.36 -2.63 30.92
C PHE A 400 8.96 -2.76 31.54
N SER A 401 8.62 -1.87 32.48
CA SER A 401 7.32 -1.86 33.15
C SER A 401 6.22 -1.22 32.30
N GLY A 402 4.97 -1.54 32.67
CA GLY A 402 3.72 -1.27 31.93
C GLY A 402 3.40 0.19 31.56
N ASP A 403 4.03 1.17 32.21
CA ASP A 403 3.46 2.52 32.34
C ASP A 403 3.86 3.51 31.24
N SER A 404 4.17 3.02 30.04
CA SER A 404 4.49 3.88 28.90
C SER A 404 3.65 3.57 27.67
N ALA A 405 2.38 3.22 27.87
CA ALA A 405 1.31 3.41 26.90
C ALA A 405 0.00 3.41 27.66
N GLY A 406 -0.74 4.51 27.63
CA GLY A 406 -2.07 4.60 28.23
C GLY A 406 -3.02 3.58 27.61
N VAL A 407 -3.10 2.40 28.21
CA VAL A 407 -4.14 1.40 28.02
C VAL A 407 -4.32 0.73 29.38
N GLU A 408 -5.42 1.04 30.05
CA GLU A 408 -5.87 0.30 31.22
C GLU A 408 -6.00 -1.18 30.84
N LEU A 409 -5.17 -2.02 31.45
CA LEU A 409 -5.42 -3.45 31.50
C LEU A 409 -5.68 -3.84 32.95
N SER A 410 -6.93 -4.20 33.17
CA SER A 410 -7.45 -4.86 34.36
C SER A 410 -6.50 -5.97 34.81
N ALA A 411 -5.99 -5.84 36.03
CA ALA A 411 -5.24 -6.87 36.71
C ALA A 411 -6.10 -8.13 36.91
N GLY A 412 -5.57 -9.28 36.51
CA GLY A 412 -6.15 -10.57 36.80
C GLY A 412 -5.07 -11.60 37.10
N ALA A 413 -4.82 -11.86 38.38
CA ALA A 413 -4.46 -13.19 38.89
C ALA A 413 -4.65 -13.28 40.42
N ALA A 414 -5.68 -14.04 40.79
CA ALA A 414 -5.80 -14.93 41.95
C ALA A 414 -5.68 -14.39 43.40
N ALA A 415 -6.83 -14.41 44.09
CA ALA A 415 -7.12 -15.24 45.28
C ALA A 415 -7.62 -14.51 46.55
N ARG A 416 -8.79 -15.00 46.99
CA ARG A 416 -9.38 -15.02 48.35
C ARG A 416 -10.34 -13.90 48.75
N GLY A 417 -11.64 -14.26 48.66
CA GLY A 417 -12.66 -13.97 49.66
C GLY A 417 -13.07 -12.52 49.86
N ARG A 418 -13.89 -11.98 48.96
CA ARG A 418 -14.81 -10.89 49.31
C ARG A 418 -16.20 -11.15 48.70
N PRO A 419 -17.28 -10.90 49.45
CA PRO A 419 -18.64 -11.09 48.95
C PRO A 419 -18.91 -10.11 47.81
N TRP A 420 -19.61 -10.59 46.79
CA TRP A 420 -20.00 -9.82 45.61
C TRP A 420 -20.69 -8.50 46.03
N LEU A 421 -20.06 -7.36 45.76
CA LEU A 421 -20.67 -6.05 45.95
C LEU A 421 -21.48 -5.71 44.69
N ILE A 422 -22.78 -5.98 44.74
CA ILE A 422 -23.73 -5.44 43.77
C ILE A 422 -23.66 -3.91 43.88
N PRO A 423 -23.29 -3.16 42.82
CA PRO A 423 -23.23 -1.72 42.87
C PRO A 423 -24.63 -1.15 43.19
N LYS A 424 -24.75 -0.32 44.23
CA LYS A 424 -26.01 0.37 44.52
C LYS A 424 -26.35 1.28 43.33
N LYS A 425 -27.58 1.15 42.81
CA LYS A 425 -28.08 1.96 41.69
C LYS A 425 -27.82 3.44 41.95
N SER A 426 -27.15 4.11 41.02
CA SER A 426 -26.77 5.51 41.15
C SER A 426 -28.01 6.40 41.20
N LYS A 427 -27.91 7.55 41.86
CA LYS A 427 -29.01 8.54 41.93
C LYS A 427 -29.48 8.98 40.54
N LEU A 428 -28.54 9.06 39.59
CA LEU A 428 -28.81 9.29 38.17
C LEU A 428 -29.68 8.21 37.52
N PHE A 429 -29.50 6.93 37.89
CA PHE A 429 -30.35 5.84 37.39
C PHE A 429 -31.78 5.97 37.91
N LEU A 430 -31.96 6.38 39.17
CA LEU A 430 -33.29 6.61 39.75
C LEU A 430 -33.96 7.85 39.13
N GLU A 431 -33.23 8.95 38.96
CA GLU A 431 -33.72 10.17 38.33
C GLU A 431 -34.08 9.94 36.85
N GLN A 432 -33.29 9.13 36.14
CA GLN A 432 -33.59 8.71 34.78
C GLN A 432 -34.84 7.82 34.73
N ALA A 433 -34.99 6.86 35.64
CA ALA A 433 -36.19 6.02 35.71
C ALA A 433 -37.47 6.83 36.02
N VAL A 434 -37.37 7.89 36.84
CA VAL A 434 -38.51 8.80 37.08
C VAL A 434 -38.82 9.62 35.83
N ARG A 435 -37.80 10.17 35.16
CA ARG A 435 -37.96 10.94 33.91
C ARG A 435 -38.54 10.11 32.76
N GLU A 436 -38.12 8.85 32.67
CA GLU A 436 -38.63 7.88 31.69
C GLU A 436 -40.06 7.46 32.03
N ARG A 437 -40.42 7.36 33.31
CA ARG A 437 -41.80 7.10 33.74
C ARG A 437 -42.73 8.27 33.45
N GLU A 438 -42.29 9.50 33.68
CA GLU A 438 -43.10 10.72 33.47
C GLU A 438 -43.31 11.05 31.99
N ASN A 439 -42.31 10.80 31.13
CA ASN A 439 -42.38 11.10 29.69
C ASN A 439 -42.60 9.87 28.80
N ALA A 440 -43.13 8.78 29.36
CA ALA A 440 -43.28 7.51 28.66
C ALA A 440 -44.08 7.62 27.35
N GLY A 441 -45.13 8.46 27.31
CA GLY A 441 -45.96 8.67 26.13
C GLY A 441 -45.19 9.31 24.96
N LEU A 442 -44.49 10.42 25.21
CA LEU A 442 -43.68 11.11 24.20
C LEU A 442 -42.53 10.24 23.70
N MET A 443 -41.89 9.48 24.59
CA MET A 443 -40.83 8.54 24.17
C MET A 443 -41.38 7.40 23.32
N HIS A 444 -42.58 6.89 23.63
CA HIS A 444 -43.24 5.88 22.80
C HIS A 444 -43.59 6.42 21.41
N GLU A 445 -44.15 7.63 21.33
CA GLU A 445 -44.47 8.27 20.04
C GLU A 445 -43.21 8.54 19.20
N THR A 446 -42.14 9.02 19.83
CA THR A 446 -40.85 9.25 19.17
C THR A 446 -40.24 7.94 18.68
N PHE A 447 -40.33 6.88 19.49
CA PHE A 447 -39.88 5.55 19.11
C PHE A 447 -40.69 4.98 17.93
N GLN A 448 -42.01 5.13 17.94
CA GLN A 448 -42.88 4.70 16.84
C GLN A 448 -42.57 5.46 15.55
N HIS A 449 -42.33 6.77 15.66
CA HIS A 449 -41.94 7.60 14.52
C HIS A 449 -40.59 7.18 13.93
N GLU A 450 -39.57 6.98 14.77
CA GLU A 450 -38.24 6.52 14.31
C GLU A 450 -38.25 5.07 13.80
N LEU A 451 -39.07 4.20 14.37
CA LEU A 451 -39.26 2.83 13.87
C LEU A 451 -39.90 2.82 12.48
N ASN A 452 -40.88 3.68 12.24
CA ASN A 452 -41.50 3.84 10.90
C ASN A 452 -40.52 4.46 9.90
N ARG A 453 -39.69 5.41 10.34
CA ARG A 453 -38.61 5.99 9.52
C ARG A 453 -37.57 4.92 9.13
N LEU A 454 -37.17 4.06 10.06
CA LEU A 454 -36.26 2.94 9.80
C LEU A 454 -36.86 1.96 8.79
N ARG A 455 -38.13 1.58 8.95
CA ARG A 455 -38.84 0.70 8.00
C ARG A 455 -38.90 1.30 6.59
N LEU A 456 -39.18 2.59 6.48
CA LEU A 456 -39.17 3.31 5.20
C LEU A 456 -37.78 3.36 4.58
N LEU A 457 -36.73 3.54 5.40
CA LEU A 457 -35.34 3.55 4.94
C LEU A 457 -34.91 2.16 4.46
N ALA A 458 -35.28 1.10 5.20
CA ALA A 458 -35.03 -0.28 4.81
C ALA A 458 -35.78 -0.68 3.52
N ALA A 459 -37.02 -0.21 3.34
CA ALA A 459 -37.77 -0.45 2.11
C ALA A 459 -37.15 0.31 0.91
N LYS A 460 -36.68 1.54 1.13
CA LYS A 460 -35.95 2.32 0.10
C LYS A 460 -34.63 1.66 -0.26
N THR A 461 -33.86 1.18 0.70
CA THR A 461 -32.58 0.50 0.41
C THR A 461 -32.80 -0.84 -0.28
N LEU A 462 -33.86 -1.60 0.07
CA LEU A 462 -34.26 -2.81 -0.66
C LEU A 462 -34.71 -2.50 -2.09
N GLN A 463 -35.46 -1.42 -2.31
CA GLN A 463 -35.86 -0.97 -3.65
C GLN A 463 -34.64 -0.50 -4.45
N GLU A 464 -33.71 0.21 -3.83
CA GLU A 464 -32.44 0.63 -4.44
C GLU A 464 -31.54 -0.56 -4.76
N ALA A 465 -31.56 -1.62 -3.94
CA ALA A 465 -30.87 -2.88 -4.18
C ALA A 465 -31.55 -3.73 -5.28
N HIS A 466 -32.88 -3.61 -5.46
CA HIS A 466 -33.57 -4.18 -6.63
C HIS A 466 -33.32 -3.40 -7.93
N LEU A 467 -33.04 -2.10 -7.86
CA LEU A 467 -32.70 -1.23 -9.00
C LEU A 467 -31.19 -1.20 -9.31
N LYS A 468 -30.34 -1.74 -8.44
CA LYS A 468 -28.90 -1.90 -8.65
C LYS A 468 -28.58 -3.39 -8.61
N SER A 469 -28.44 -4.02 -9.78
CA SER A 469 -28.12 -5.45 -9.88
C SER A 469 -26.65 -5.73 -9.54
N ASP A 470 -26.32 -5.83 -8.26
CA ASP A 470 -25.00 -6.31 -7.79
C ASP A 470 -24.92 -7.85 -7.72
N ASN A 471 -25.86 -8.57 -8.36
CA ASN A 471 -25.90 -10.03 -8.36
C ASN A 471 -25.18 -10.62 -9.59
N SER A 472 -24.42 -11.70 -9.38
CA SER A 472 -23.74 -12.50 -10.42
C SER A 472 -24.69 -13.37 -11.26
N VAL A 473 -26.00 -13.26 -11.03
CA VAL A 473 -27.09 -13.97 -11.70
C VAL A 473 -28.11 -12.95 -12.18
N GLY A 474 -28.50 -13.04 -13.46
CA GLY A 474 -29.48 -12.12 -14.07
C GLY A 474 -30.84 -12.13 -13.37
N THR A 475 -31.60 -11.04 -13.46
CA THR A 475 -32.99 -10.96 -12.95
C THR A 475 -33.99 -10.70 -14.09
N GLY A 476 -35.18 -11.28 -13.98
CA GLY A 476 -36.25 -11.17 -14.99
C GLY A 476 -36.10 -12.18 -16.15
N ARG A 477 -36.32 -11.76 -17.41
CA ARG A 477 -36.25 -12.64 -18.60
C ARG A 477 -34.87 -13.30 -18.87
N MET A 478 -33.86 -13.02 -18.04
CA MET A 478 -32.46 -13.46 -18.18
C MET A 478 -31.91 -14.16 -16.93
N GLU A 479 -32.79 -14.76 -16.10
CA GLU A 479 -32.43 -15.48 -14.86
C GLU A 479 -31.39 -16.61 -15.02
N SER A 480 -31.10 -17.03 -16.24
CA SER A 480 -30.20 -18.16 -16.51
C SER A 480 -28.77 -17.75 -16.88
N LEU A 481 -28.42 -16.46 -16.91
CA LEU A 481 -27.05 -16.02 -17.23
C LEU A 481 -26.22 -15.81 -15.97
N ARG A 482 -25.04 -16.44 -15.92
CA ARG A 482 -24.01 -16.26 -14.88
C ARG A 482 -22.78 -15.62 -15.50
N LEU A 483 -22.29 -14.54 -14.88
CA LEU A 483 -21.05 -13.85 -15.26
C LEU A 483 -20.05 -13.93 -14.10
N THR A 484 -18.88 -14.50 -14.34
CA THR A 484 -17.75 -14.52 -13.40
C THR A 484 -16.51 -13.90 -14.03
N ALA A 485 -15.68 -13.25 -13.21
CA ALA A 485 -14.46 -12.57 -13.64
C ALA A 485 -13.29 -13.09 -12.82
N GLU A 486 -12.25 -13.58 -13.49
CA GLU A 486 -11.00 -14.06 -12.90
C GLU A 486 -9.85 -13.16 -13.36
N VAL A 487 -8.92 -12.84 -12.46
CA VAL A 487 -7.80 -11.95 -12.75
C VAL A 487 -6.51 -12.72 -12.56
N GLU A 488 -5.71 -12.82 -13.62
CA GLU A 488 -4.44 -13.53 -13.62
C GLU A 488 -3.27 -12.58 -13.94
N GLY A 489 -2.17 -12.75 -13.19
CA GLY A 489 -0.89 -12.05 -13.40
C GLY A 489 -0.34 -11.37 -12.15
N LEU A 490 0.99 -11.21 -12.10
CA LEU A 490 1.71 -10.40 -11.11
C LEU A 490 2.50 -9.33 -11.87
N GLY A 491 2.04 -8.06 -11.82
CA GLY A 491 2.69 -6.92 -12.50
C GLY A 491 1.73 -5.74 -12.78
N PRO A 492 2.18 -4.65 -13.43
CA PRO A 492 1.33 -3.48 -13.75
C PRO A 492 0.29 -3.75 -14.87
N VAL A 493 0.34 -4.93 -15.50
CA VAL A 493 -0.60 -5.37 -16.53
C VAL A 493 -1.22 -6.68 -16.07
N PHE A 494 -2.54 -6.68 -15.89
CA PHE A 494 -3.31 -7.86 -15.49
C PHE A 494 -4.14 -8.38 -16.65
N ARG A 495 -4.29 -9.69 -16.72
CA ARG A 495 -5.23 -10.34 -17.63
C ARG A 495 -6.52 -10.59 -16.88
N VAL A 496 -7.60 -9.97 -17.32
CA VAL A 496 -8.94 -10.22 -16.77
C VAL A 496 -9.67 -11.17 -17.71
N THR A 497 -9.92 -12.38 -17.24
CA THR A 497 -10.66 -13.42 -17.96
C THR A 497 -12.12 -13.37 -17.49
N LEU A 498 -13.06 -13.18 -18.42
CA LEU A 498 -14.49 -13.16 -18.12
C LEU A 498 -15.13 -14.44 -18.63
N ILE A 499 -15.84 -15.15 -17.75
CA ILE A 499 -16.56 -16.38 -18.06
C ILE A 499 -18.06 -16.06 -18.01
N ILE A 500 -18.74 -16.26 -19.14
CA ILE A 500 -20.19 -16.06 -19.27
C ILE A 500 -20.82 -17.42 -19.56
N GLU A 501 -21.65 -17.90 -18.63
CA GLU A 501 -22.39 -19.16 -18.75
C GLU A 501 -23.88 -18.87 -18.96
N ASN A 502 -24.46 -19.39 -20.04
CA ASN A 502 -25.91 -19.42 -20.24
C ASN A 502 -26.47 -20.77 -19.77
N ASN A 503 -27.09 -20.78 -18.60
CA ASN A 503 -27.69 -21.96 -17.98
C ASN A 503 -29.13 -22.24 -18.47
N SER A 504 -29.62 -21.55 -19.51
CA SER A 504 -30.96 -21.81 -20.07
C SER A 504 -30.94 -22.95 -21.08
N LYS A 505 -31.95 -23.83 -21.04
CA LYS A 505 -32.04 -25.00 -21.93
C LYS A 505 -32.77 -24.74 -23.25
N GLU A 506 -33.47 -23.60 -23.39
CA GLU A 506 -34.40 -23.37 -24.51
C GLU A 506 -34.19 -22.04 -25.28
N LYS A 507 -33.32 -21.11 -24.83
CA LYS A 507 -33.18 -19.78 -25.47
C LYS A 507 -31.72 -19.34 -25.63
N ALA A 508 -31.35 -19.01 -26.87
CA ALA A 508 -30.08 -18.35 -27.17
C ALA A 508 -30.19 -16.83 -26.91
N VAL A 509 -29.20 -16.27 -26.23
CA VAL A 509 -29.11 -14.83 -25.96
C VAL A 509 -28.09 -14.21 -26.92
N ILE A 510 -28.50 -13.17 -27.65
CA ILE A 510 -27.68 -12.48 -28.66
C ILE A 510 -27.65 -10.99 -28.33
N GLY A 511 -26.53 -10.31 -28.58
CA GLY A 511 -26.40 -8.85 -28.39
C GLY A 511 -25.89 -8.40 -27.03
N LEU A 512 -25.11 -9.24 -26.34
CA LEU A 512 -24.46 -8.87 -25.07
C LEU A 512 -23.21 -8.03 -25.34
N SER A 513 -23.02 -6.97 -24.55
CA SER A 513 -21.84 -6.11 -24.59
C SER A 513 -21.28 -5.93 -23.18
N ILE A 514 -19.99 -6.20 -23.01
CA ILE A 514 -19.26 -6.09 -21.75
C ILE A 514 -18.60 -4.71 -21.68
N LEU A 515 -18.79 -3.98 -20.57
CA LEU A 515 -18.22 -2.66 -20.36
C LEU A 515 -17.32 -2.66 -19.11
N PHE A 516 -16.06 -2.24 -19.26
CA PHE A 516 -15.16 -1.97 -18.15
C PHE A 516 -15.31 -0.51 -17.70
N HIS A 517 -15.64 -0.27 -16.43
CA HIS A 517 -15.79 1.07 -15.86
C HIS A 517 -14.63 1.38 -14.90
N GLY A 518 -13.82 2.39 -15.24
CA GLY A 518 -12.78 2.95 -14.36
C GLY A 518 -13.13 4.36 -13.88
N LYS A 519 -12.98 4.64 -12.58
CA LYS A 519 -13.30 5.94 -11.98
C LYS A 519 -12.08 6.86 -11.94
N LYS A 520 -12.13 8.02 -12.62
CA LYS A 520 -11.13 9.09 -12.49
C LYS A 520 -11.27 9.79 -11.14
N LEU A 521 -10.20 9.85 -10.34
CA LEU A 521 -10.24 10.38 -8.96
C LEU A 521 -10.26 11.92 -8.90
N TRP A 522 -9.44 12.63 -9.68
CA TRP A 522 -9.45 14.12 -9.74
C TRP A 522 -8.74 14.69 -10.98
N CYS A 523 -8.88 16.01 -11.20
CA CYS A 523 -8.25 16.81 -12.28
C CYS A 523 -7.95 18.23 -11.75
N LEU A 524 -6.83 18.83 -12.15
CA LEU A 524 -6.41 20.18 -11.76
C LEU A 524 -6.10 20.99 -13.03
N THR A 525 -6.59 22.22 -13.12
CA THR A 525 -6.26 23.16 -14.22
C THR A 525 -5.05 23.99 -13.80
N LEU A 526 -4.01 24.00 -14.63
CA LEU A 526 -2.77 24.75 -14.38
C LEU A 526 -2.81 26.11 -15.08
N GLU A 527 -2.17 27.13 -14.48
CA GLU A 527 -2.14 28.51 -14.98
C GLU A 527 -1.40 28.63 -16.33
N HIS A 528 -0.40 27.78 -16.55
CA HIS A 528 0.39 27.73 -17.79
C HIS A 528 0.61 26.28 -18.24
N ARG A 529 1.14 26.11 -19.46
CA ARG A 529 1.44 24.78 -20.03
C ARG A 529 2.49 24.05 -19.16
N PRO A 530 2.21 22.82 -18.68
CA PRO A 530 3.22 22.01 -18.00
C PRO A 530 4.27 21.50 -19.00
N VAL A 531 5.53 21.53 -18.59
CA VAL A 531 6.69 21.12 -19.41
C VAL A 531 7.33 19.85 -18.87
N ALA A 532 7.52 19.77 -17.54
CA ALA A 532 8.11 18.61 -16.88
C ALA A 532 7.39 18.32 -15.55
N MET A 533 7.41 17.05 -15.10
CA MET A 533 6.82 16.62 -13.84
C MET A 533 7.74 15.62 -13.13
N THR A 534 7.85 15.72 -11.82
CA THR A 534 8.55 14.73 -10.98
C THR A 534 7.77 14.45 -9.70
N LEU A 535 7.87 13.24 -9.20
CA LEU A 535 7.50 12.94 -7.82
C LEU A 535 8.58 13.53 -6.89
N VAL A 536 8.16 14.13 -5.78
CA VAL A 536 9.01 14.67 -4.71
C VAL A 536 8.60 13.98 -3.40
N PRO A 537 9.06 12.74 -3.16
CA PRO A 537 8.80 12.03 -1.92
C PRO A 537 9.65 12.63 -0.79
N VAL A 538 8.99 13.35 0.13
CA VAL A 538 9.64 13.89 1.33
C VAL A 538 9.28 12.99 2.51
N LEU A 539 9.92 11.81 2.52
CA LEU A 539 9.55 10.69 3.38
C LEU A 539 9.64 11.01 4.87
N HIS A 540 10.58 11.87 5.29
CA HIS A 540 10.71 12.30 6.68
C HIS A 540 9.54 13.17 7.18
N LEU A 541 8.76 13.77 6.28
CA LEU A 541 7.55 14.54 6.61
C LEU A 541 6.27 13.74 6.38
N GLY A 542 6.36 12.52 5.84
CA GLY A 542 5.20 11.71 5.45
C GLY A 542 4.39 12.30 4.29
N VAL A 543 4.98 13.20 3.48
CA VAL A 543 4.30 13.87 2.36
C VAL A 543 4.93 13.45 1.03
N THR A 544 4.09 13.12 0.05
CA THR A 544 4.52 12.90 -1.34
C THR A 544 3.99 14.04 -2.19
N LEU A 545 4.90 14.94 -2.59
CA LEU A 545 4.54 16.07 -3.43
C LEU A 545 4.70 15.72 -4.91
N THR A 546 3.92 16.37 -5.76
CA THR A 546 4.07 16.33 -7.22
C THR A 546 4.63 17.67 -7.69
N GLY A 547 5.88 17.68 -8.14
CA GLY A 547 6.50 18.86 -8.73
C GLY A 547 6.13 18.98 -10.20
N VAL A 548 5.54 20.12 -10.58
CA VAL A 548 5.15 20.43 -11.97
C VAL A 548 5.85 21.70 -12.41
N ALA A 549 6.70 21.61 -13.43
CA ALA A 549 7.32 22.76 -14.06
C ALA A 549 6.44 23.32 -15.17
N LEU A 550 6.23 24.63 -15.16
CA LEU A 550 5.41 25.36 -16.12
C LEU A 550 6.29 26.10 -17.14
N ALA A 551 5.73 26.35 -18.32
CA ALA A 551 6.38 27.12 -19.38
C ALA A 551 6.71 28.58 -18.97
N SER A 552 6.12 29.07 -17.88
CA SER A 552 6.42 30.36 -17.29
C SER A 552 7.72 30.39 -16.46
N GLY A 553 8.43 29.26 -16.32
CA GLY A 553 9.62 29.12 -15.47
C GLY A 553 9.30 28.83 -14.00
N HIS A 554 8.02 28.73 -13.63
CA HIS A 554 7.60 28.35 -12.27
C HIS A 554 7.51 26.83 -12.11
N VAL A 555 8.08 26.31 -11.03
CA VAL A 555 7.92 24.92 -10.58
C VAL A 555 7.00 24.91 -9.37
N HIS A 556 5.80 24.36 -9.51
CA HIS A 556 4.82 24.24 -8.43
C HIS A 556 4.94 22.86 -7.76
N LEU A 557 4.97 22.83 -6.43
CA LEU A 557 4.88 21.59 -5.65
C LEU A 557 3.44 21.39 -5.16
N TYR A 558 2.81 20.28 -5.54
CA TYR A 558 1.43 19.95 -5.19
C TYR A 558 1.33 18.81 -4.19
N ASP A 559 0.42 18.93 -3.22
CA ASP A 559 -0.05 17.86 -2.36
C ASP A 559 -1.52 17.57 -2.69
N GLY A 560 -1.77 16.49 -3.43
CA GLY A 560 -3.06 16.25 -4.06
C GLY A 560 -3.45 17.39 -5.02
N LYS A 561 -4.47 18.17 -4.67
CA LYS A 561 -4.93 19.35 -5.44
C LYS A 561 -4.33 20.67 -4.95
N ALA A 562 -3.76 20.72 -3.75
CA ALA A 562 -3.33 21.97 -3.13
C ALA A 562 -1.90 22.31 -3.56
N ARG A 563 -1.66 23.55 -4.02
CA ARG A 563 -0.31 24.07 -4.27
C ARG A 563 0.33 24.39 -2.93
N ARG A 564 1.44 23.72 -2.59
CA ARG A 564 2.17 23.89 -1.33
C ARG A 564 3.32 24.87 -1.42
N ASP A 565 4.03 24.89 -2.55
CA ASP A 565 5.19 25.77 -2.73
C ASP A 565 5.42 26.09 -4.22
N THR A 566 6.21 27.11 -4.49
CA THR A 566 6.58 27.55 -5.84
C THR A 566 8.05 27.96 -5.91
N VAL A 567 8.79 27.31 -6.80
CA VAL A 567 10.17 27.65 -7.10
C VAL A 567 10.23 28.34 -8.46
N PHE A 568 10.71 29.58 -8.50
CA PHE A 568 10.94 30.29 -9.76
C PHE A 568 12.31 29.95 -10.35
N VAL A 569 12.32 29.64 -11.64
CA VAL A 569 13.51 29.43 -12.48
C VAL A 569 13.44 30.44 -13.62
N ARG A 570 14.55 31.16 -13.85
CA ARG A 570 14.59 32.26 -14.84
C ARG A 570 14.40 31.81 -16.30
N ASP A 571 14.52 30.51 -16.56
CA ASP A 571 14.39 29.90 -17.87
C ASP A 571 13.44 28.68 -17.82
N VAL A 572 12.96 28.22 -18.97
CA VAL A 572 12.01 27.10 -19.04
C VAL A 572 12.70 25.82 -18.60
N VAL A 573 12.10 25.09 -17.66
CA VAL A 573 12.64 23.81 -17.18
C VAL A 573 12.37 22.73 -18.22
N SER A 574 13.45 22.13 -18.74
CA SER A 574 13.42 21.02 -19.70
C SER A 574 13.31 19.68 -18.99
N VAL A 575 14.14 19.44 -17.97
CA VAL A 575 14.18 18.20 -17.19
C VAL A 575 14.17 18.51 -15.71
N MET A 576 13.41 17.74 -14.95
CA MET A 576 13.36 17.84 -13.49
C MET A 576 13.34 16.44 -12.88
N LYS A 577 14.21 16.20 -11.89
CA LYS A 577 14.26 14.94 -11.15
C LYS A 577 14.55 15.21 -9.69
N PHE A 578 13.82 14.56 -8.79
CA PHE A 578 14.08 14.61 -7.36
C PHE A 578 14.61 13.27 -6.86
N GLY A 579 15.62 13.30 -6.01
CA GLY A 579 16.20 12.10 -5.41
C GLY A 579 17.49 12.40 -4.66
N GLN A 580 18.21 11.34 -4.34
CA GLN A 580 19.50 11.42 -3.67
C GLN A 580 20.60 11.79 -4.66
N LEU A 581 21.44 12.76 -4.29
CA LEU A 581 22.67 13.10 -5.00
C LEU A 581 23.81 13.22 -3.99
N GLY A 582 24.68 12.22 -3.96
CA GLY A 582 25.74 12.11 -2.95
C GLY A 582 25.18 11.85 -1.54
N GLN A 583 25.62 12.64 -0.57
CA GLN A 583 25.18 12.55 0.84
C GLN A 583 23.83 13.23 1.11
N GLU A 584 23.30 13.99 0.15
CA GLU A 584 22.02 14.69 0.30
C GLU A 584 20.88 13.89 -0.34
N GLU A 585 19.91 13.48 0.48
CA GLU A 585 18.79 12.63 0.07
C GLU A 585 17.67 13.38 -0.68
N HIS A 586 17.66 14.72 -0.57
CA HIS A 586 16.55 15.55 -1.03
C HIS A 586 17.02 16.62 -2.00
N VAL A 587 17.53 16.19 -3.15
CA VAL A 587 18.04 17.09 -4.20
C VAL A 587 17.08 17.11 -5.38
N LEU A 588 16.59 18.31 -5.70
CA LEU A 588 15.87 18.60 -6.93
C LEU A 588 16.86 19.06 -8.00
N ILE A 589 17.08 18.20 -8.98
CA ILE A 589 17.90 18.46 -10.16
C ILE A 589 16.99 19.10 -11.22
N ILE A 590 17.39 20.26 -11.73
CA ILE A 590 16.68 21.03 -12.74
C ILE A 590 17.64 21.31 -13.89
N ILE A 591 17.26 20.94 -15.10
CA ILE A 591 17.97 21.32 -16.33
C ILE A 591 17.06 22.27 -17.10
N THR A 592 17.57 23.46 -17.39
CA THR A 592 16.86 24.50 -18.15
C THR A 592 16.96 24.26 -19.66
N GLY A 593 16.08 24.88 -20.44
CA GLY A 593 16.10 24.84 -21.90
C GLY A 593 17.38 25.41 -22.50
N SER A 594 18.03 26.37 -21.82
CA SER A 594 19.35 26.90 -22.20
C SER A 594 20.52 25.99 -21.84
N GLY A 595 20.27 24.80 -21.26
CA GLY A 595 21.31 23.83 -20.88
C GLY A 595 21.95 24.06 -19.51
N ASN A 596 21.48 25.04 -18.71
CA ASN A 596 22.01 25.24 -17.35
C ASN A 596 21.47 24.16 -16.40
N LEU A 597 22.39 23.57 -15.63
CA LEU A 597 22.11 22.65 -14.52
C LEU A 597 21.96 23.44 -13.22
N MET A 598 20.86 23.23 -12.51
CA MET A 598 20.62 23.77 -11.18
C MET A 598 20.28 22.64 -10.20
N LEU A 599 20.88 22.71 -9.02
CA LEU A 599 20.65 21.78 -7.93
C LEU A 599 20.00 22.54 -6.78
N LYS A 600 18.81 22.12 -6.36
CA LYS A 600 18.11 22.67 -5.20
C LYS A 600 18.02 21.61 -4.12
N ILE A 601 18.74 21.81 -3.03
CA ILE A 601 18.71 20.93 -1.88
C ILE A 601 17.55 21.36 -0.98
N LEU A 602 16.64 20.44 -0.70
CA LEU A 602 15.56 20.65 0.24
C LEU A 602 16.07 20.47 1.66
N LYS A 603 15.88 21.48 2.51
CA LYS A 603 16.28 21.41 3.92
C LYS A 603 15.48 20.32 4.65
N ARG A 604 16.13 19.54 5.51
CA ARG A 604 15.51 18.51 6.36
C ARG A 604 14.49 19.07 7.37
N THR A 605 14.51 20.38 7.60
CA THR A 605 13.56 21.12 8.45
C THR A 605 12.49 21.87 7.66
N ALA A 606 12.38 21.64 6.34
CA ALA A 606 11.36 22.28 5.53
C ALA A 606 9.99 21.74 5.96
N GLU A 607 9.09 22.60 6.43
CA GLU A 607 7.71 22.24 6.74
C GLU A 607 6.81 22.68 5.59
N PHE A 608 6.08 21.74 4.98
CA PHE A 608 5.03 22.05 4.01
C PHE A 608 3.67 22.18 4.74
N SER A 609 3.64 23.00 5.79
CA SER A 609 2.41 23.30 6.54
C SER A 609 1.52 24.25 5.73
N GLY A 610 0.21 24.11 5.87
CA GLY A 610 -0.80 24.78 5.03
C GLY A 610 -0.93 26.30 5.21
N ASP A 611 -0.07 26.94 6.00
CA ASP A 611 -0.22 28.35 6.37
C ASP A 611 0.94 29.16 5.82
N SER A 612 0.79 29.59 4.57
CA SER A 612 1.57 30.70 3.99
C SER A 612 0.62 31.74 3.42
N ALA A 613 -0.24 32.28 4.26
CA ALA A 613 -0.78 33.63 4.14
C ALA A 613 -0.94 34.16 5.58
N GLY A 614 -0.20 35.23 5.89
CA GLY A 614 0.18 35.64 7.24
C GLY A 614 -0.94 35.71 8.30
N VAL A 615 -0.56 35.40 9.54
CA VAL A 615 -0.67 36.27 10.73
C VAL A 615 0.16 35.61 11.85
N GLU A 616 1.02 36.40 12.48
CA GLU A 616 1.87 36.05 13.62
C GLU A 616 1.04 35.54 14.82
N LEU A 617 1.59 34.59 15.59
CA LEU A 617 1.59 34.61 17.07
C LEU A 617 2.44 33.44 17.64
N SER A 618 3.64 33.82 18.09
CA SER A 618 4.51 33.26 19.14
C SER A 618 4.55 31.75 19.46
N ALA A 619 5.80 31.26 19.50
CA ALA A 619 6.28 29.94 19.84
C ALA A 619 5.91 29.36 21.23
N GLY A 620 5.90 28.03 21.29
CA GLY A 620 6.57 27.25 22.34
C GLY A 620 5.90 27.10 23.71
N ALA A 621 5.07 26.07 23.88
CA ALA A 621 4.91 25.38 25.17
C ALA A 621 4.35 23.96 24.98
N ALA A 622 4.89 23.03 25.77
CA ALA A 622 4.67 21.59 25.76
C ALA A 622 3.22 21.12 25.54
N ALA A 623 3.08 20.03 24.78
CA ALA A 623 1.86 19.25 24.67
C ALA A 623 1.49 18.57 26.01
N ARG A 624 1.00 19.36 26.97
CA ARG A 624 -0.03 18.89 27.90
C ARG A 624 -1.36 19.03 27.17
N GLY A 625 -2.16 17.97 27.18
CA GLY A 625 -3.38 17.82 26.36
C GLY A 625 -4.16 19.12 26.26
N ARG A 626 -4.37 19.60 25.03
CA ARG A 626 -5.25 20.75 24.81
C ARG A 626 -6.64 20.34 25.30
N PRO A 627 -7.20 20.98 26.34
CA PRO A 627 -8.60 20.78 26.66
C PRO A 627 -9.40 21.23 25.44
N TRP A 628 -10.45 20.49 25.10
CA TRP A 628 -11.36 20.81 24.00
C TRP A 628 -11.67 22.31 24.01
N LEU A 629 -11.37 23.01 22.91
CA LEU A 629 -11.69 24.41 22.72
C LEU A 629 -13.20 24.54 22.51
N ILE A 630 -13.97 24.38 23.58
CA ILE A 630 -15.41 24.63 23.60
C ILE A 630 -15.59 26.15 23.69
N PRO A 631 -16.21 26.80 22.69
CA PRO A 631 -16.47 28.23 22.75
C PRO A 631 -17.31 28.56 23.99
N LYS A 632 -16.88 29.55 24.78
CA LYS A 632 -17.67 30.00 25.93
C LYS A 632 -18.93 30.69 25.43
N LYS A 633 -20.09 30.25 25.94
CA LYS A 633 -21.38 30.88 25.63
C LYS A 633 -21.41 32.29 26.21
N SER A 634 -21.71 33.28 25.37
CA SER A 634 -21.80 34.69 25.77
C SER A 634 -23.09 34.97 26.54
N LYS A 635 -23.14 36.13 27.22
CA LYS A 635 -24.34 36.60 27.91
C LYS A 635 -25.55 36.71 26.97
N LEU A 636 -25.32 37.12 25.72
CA LEU A 636 -26.34 37.18 24.66
C LEU A 636 -26.96 35.80 24.37
N PHE A 637 -26.16 34.73 24.37
CA PHE A 637 -26.67 33.37 24.19
C PHE A 637 -27.61 32.96 25.34
N LEU A 638 -27.25 33.33 26.58
CA LEU A 638 -28.08 33.03 27.76
C LEU A 638 -29.38 33.84 27.75
N GLU A 639 -29.31 35.13 27.40
CA GLU A 639 -30.47 36.01 27.29
C GLU A 639 -31.41 35.54 26.16
N GLN A 640 -30.86 35.13 25.01
CA GLN A 640 -31.63 34.54 23.91
C GLN A 640 -32.28 33.21 24.32
N ALA A 641 -31.57 32.33 25.03
CA ALA A 641 -32.12 31.06 25.50
C ALA A 641 -33.27 31.25 26.51
N VAL A 642 -33.22 32.28 27.37
CA VAL A 642 -34.32 32.63 28.26
C VAL A 642 -35.53 33.12 27.45
N ARG A 643 -35.31 34.00 26.46
CA ARG A 643 -36.38 34.51 25.58
C ARG A 643 -37.04 33.40 24.75
N GLU A 644 -36.25 32.47 24.22
CA GLU A 644 -36.72 31.31 23.47
C GLU A 644 -37.51 30.34 24.36
N ARG A 645 -37.09 30.17 25.62
CA ARG A 645 -37.82 29.35 26.60
C ARG A 645 -39.17 29.94 26.99
N GLU A 646 -39.23 31.25 27.20
CA GLU A 646 -40.46 31.94 27.63
C GLU A 646 -41.48 32.09 26.49
N ASN A 647 -41.02 32.25 25.24
CA ASN A 647 -41.89 32.50 24.07
C ASN A 647 -41.89 31.36 23.04
N ALA A 648 -41.53 30.14 23.45
CA ALA A 648 -41.36 28.99 22.56
C ALA A 648 -42.59 28.72 21.68
N GLY A 649 -43.80 28.82 22.24
CA GLY A 649 -45.06 28.58 21.52
C GLY A 649 -45.26 29.53 20.35
N LEU A 650 -45.16 30.85 20.58
CA LEU A 650 -45.32 31.87 19.55
C LEU A 650 -44.24 31.78 18.46
N MET A 651 -43.00 31.49 18.85
CA MET A 651 -41.91 31.30 17.89
C MET A 651 -42.14 30.07 16.99
N HIS A 652 -42.64 28.98 17.57
CA HIS A 652 -43.00 27.78 16.81
C HIS A 652 -44.14 28.05 15.82
N GLU A 653 -45.22 28.70 16.27
CA GLU A 653 -46.37 29.02 15.42
C GLU A 653 -45.98 29.95 14.25
N THR A 654 -45.18 30.98 14.53
CA THR A 654 -44.68 31.91 13.50
C THR A 654 -43.80 31.18 12.50
N PHE A 655 -42.90 30.31 12.98
CA PHE A 655 -42.05 29.50 12.11
C PHE A 655 -42.88 28.55 11.23
N GLN A 656 -43.89 27.87 11.79
CA GLN A 656 -44.76 26.98 11.02
C GLN A 656 -45.55 27.75 9.95
N HIS A 657 -46.05 28.94 10.29
CA HIS A 657 -46.76 29.79 9.35
C HIS A 657 -45.87 30.24 8.18
N GLU A 658 -44.68 30.77 8.46
CA GLU A 658 -43.72 31.19 7.42
C GLU A 658 -43.20 30.01 6.60
N LEU A 659 -42.99 28.85 7.23
CA LEU A 659 -42.60 27.63 6.52
C LEU A 659 -43.69 27.17 5.57
N ASN A 660 -44.97 27.26 5.96
CA ASN A 660 -46.09 26.93 5.08
C ASN A 660 -46.24 27.93 3.93
N ARG A 661 -46.03 29.22 4.19
CA ARG A 661 -46.00 30.26 3.15
C ARG A 661 -44.86 30.01 2.14
N LEU A 662 -43.68 29.66 2.64
CA LEU A 662 -42.52 29.32 1.80
C LEU A 662 -42.79 28.07 0.95
N ARG A 663 -43.40 27.02 1.54
CA ARG A 663 -43.82 25.81 0.80
C ARG A 663 -44.80 26.14 -0.30
N LEU A 664 -45.80 26.98 -0.03
CA LEU A 664 -46.78 27.41 -1.02
C LEU A 664 -46.12 28.20 -2.17
N LEU A 665 -45.24 29.14 -1.82
CA LEU A 665 -44.52 29.95 -2.82
C LEU A 665 -43.62 29.06 -3.69
N ALA A 666 -42.84 28.17 -3.07
CA ALA A 666 -42.00 27.22 -3.78
C ALA A 666 -42.81 26.27 -4.68
N ALA A 667 -43.97 25.80 -4.22
CA ALA A 667 -44.85 24.96 -5.03
C ALA A 667 -45.42 25.72 -6.24
N LYS A 668 -45.85 26.98 -6.06
CA LYS A 668 -46.36 27.82 -7.16
C LYS A 668 -45.28 28.09 -8.21
N THR A 669 -44.08 28.48 -7.78
CA THR A 669 -42.98 28.78 -8.73
C THR A 669 -42.51 27.53 -9.46
N LEU A 670 -42.46 26.37 -8.79
CA LEU A 670 -42.16 25.08 -9.43
C LEU A 670 -43.25 24.68 -10.44
N GLN A 671 -44.52 24.87 -10.11
CA GLN A 671 -45.63 24.57 -11.01
C GLN A 671 -45.61 25.45 -12.26
N GLU A 672 -45.35 26.75 -12.10
CA GLU A 672 -45.19 27.68 -13.23
C GLU A 672 -44.02 27.28 -14.15
N ALA A 673 -42.88 26.88 -13.56
CA ALA A 673 -41.74 26.39 -14.32
C ALA A 673 -42.04 25.07 -15.06
N HIS A 674 -42.84 24.16 -14.46
CA HIS A 674 -43.30 22.94 -15.12
C HIS A 674 -44.26 23.21 -16.29
N LEU A 675 -45.20 24.16 -16.14
CA LEU A 675 -46.13 24.52 -17.20
C LEU A 675 -45.43 25.18 -18.39
N LYS A 676 -44.42 26.02 -18.11
CA LYS A 676 -43.62 26.71 -19.14
C LYS A 676 -42.47 25.88 -19.69
N SER A 677 -42.17 24.72 -19.11
CA SER A 677 -41.03 23.85 -19.46
C SER A 677 -39.64 24.53 -19.41
N ASP A 678 -39.50 25.59 -18.61
CA ASP A 678 -38.28 26.39 -18.45
C ASP A 678 -37.20 25.70 -17.57
N ASN A 679 -37.23 24.38 -17.49
CA ASN A 679 -36.32 23.59 -16.66
C ASN A 679 -35.21 22.97 -17.52
N SER A 680 -33.96 23.11 -17.06
CA SER A 680 -32.77 22.46 -17.64
C SER A 680 -32.60 21.00 -17.21
N VAL A 681 -33.46 20.54 -16.30
CA VAL A 681 -33.55 19.16 -15.78
C VAL A 681 -35.00 18.70 -15.89
N GLY A 682 -35.22 17.55 -16.53
CA GLY A 682 -36.57 17.06 -16.78
C GLY A 682 -37.15 16.32 -15.59
N THR A 683 -38.41 16.59 -15.25
CA THR A 683 -39.21 15.78 -14.31
C THR A 683 -40.41 15.05 -15.00
N GLY A 684 -40.30 13.78 -15.44
CA GLY A 684 -41.38 12.77 -15.57
C GLY A 684 -40.88 11.42 -16.12
N ARG A 685 -41.69 10.65 -16.86
CA ARG A 685 -41.27 9.37 -17.52
C ARG A 685 -40.01 9.42 -18.42
N MET A 686 -39.43 10.60 -18.70
CA MET A 686 -38.14 10.83 -19.38
C MET A 686 -37.16 11.67 -18.53
N GLU A 687 -37.25 11.51 -17.20
CA GLU A 687 -36.71 12.36 -16.12
C GLU A 687 -35.21 12.53 -16.01
N SER A 688 -34.49 11.89 -16.89
CA SER A 688 -33.07 11.70 -16.72
C SER A 688 -32.29 12.61 -17.64
N LEU A 689 -32.95 13.37 -18.49
CA LEU A 689 -32.25 14.25 -19.42
C LEU A 689 -31.86 15.55 -18.72
N ARG A 690 -30.59 15.90 -18.84
CA ARG A 690 -30.04 17.19 -18.45
C ARG A 690 -29.51 17.88 -19.70
N LEU A 691 -29.91 19.14 -19.89
CA LEU A 691 -29.44 20.00 -20.97
C LEU A 691 -28.66 21.17 -20.37
N THR A 692 -27.39 21.31 -20.74
CA THR A 692 -26.56 22.48 -20.37
C THR A 692 -25.95 23.09 -21.63
N ALA A 693 -25.73 24.40 -21.62
CA ALA A 693 -25.12 25.13 -22.72
C ALA A 693 -23.89 25.89 -22.20
N GLU A 694 -22.77 25.75 -22.89
CA GLU A 694 -21.52 26.47 -22.62
C GLU A 694 -21.26 27.41 -23.81
N VAL A 695 -20.99 28.69 -23.56
CA VAL A 695 -20.71 29.70 -24.60
C VAL A 695 -19.22 30.04 -24.57
N GLU A 696 -18.55 29.89 -25.71
CA GLU A 696 -17.15 30.25 -25.91
C GLU A 696 -17.03 31.30 -27.03
N GLY A 697 -16.19 32.32 -26.85
CA GLY A 697 -15.91 33.34 -27.87
C GLY A 697 -16.09 34.77 -27.34
N LEU A 698 -15.32 35.70 -27.91
CA LEU A 698 -15.36 37.14 -27.58
C LEU A 698 -16.22 37.94 -28.59
N GLY A 699 -16.97 37.24 -29.45
CA GLY A 699 -17.78 37.85 -30.52
C GLY A 699 -16.95 38.29 -31.74
N PRO A 700 -17.60 38.66 -32.86
CA PRO A 700 -19.04 38.56 -33.13
C PRO A 700 -19.52 37.12 -33.42
N VAL A 701 -18.58 36.18 -33.50
CA VAL A 701 -18.87 34.75 -33.65
C VAL A 701 -18.65 34.05 -32.32
N PHE A 702 -19.69 33.39 -31.84
CA PHE A 702 -19.68 32.56 -30.64
C PHE A 702 -19.82 31.08 -31.00
N ARG A 703 -19.17 30.23 -30.23
CA ARG A 703 -19.34 28.78 -30.26
C ARG A 703 -20.15 28.37 -29.04
N VAL A 704 -21.40 27.96 -29.26
CA VAL A 704 -22.27 27.44 -28.21
C VAL A 704 -22.22 25.92 -28.23
N THR A 705 -21.67 25.32 -27.17
CA THR A 705 -21.60 23.88 -27.00
C THR A 705 -22.76 23.40 -26.14
N LEU A 706 -23.71 22.71 -26.75
CA LEU A 706 -24.81 22.07 -26.03
C LEU A 706 -24.38 20.70 -25.52
N ILE A 707 -24.74 20.40 -24.29
CA ILE A 707 -24.40 19.15 -23.63
C ILE A 707 -25.70 18.50 -23.19
N ILE A 708 -25.99 17.32 -23.74
CA ILE A 708 -27.14 16.50 -23.37
C ILE A 708 -26.63 15.27 -22.65
N GLU A 709 -27.11 15.07 -21.42
CA GLU A 709 -26.74 13.96 -20.56
C GLU A 709 -27.98 13.17 -20.18
N ASN A 710 -27.92 11.84 -20.32
CA ASN A 710 -28.97 10.94 -19.88
C ASN A 710 -28.59 10.31 -18.54
N ASN A 711 -29.09 10.87 -17.44
CA ASN A 711 -28.97 10.39 -16.08
C ASN A 711 -29.81 9.13 -15.78
N SER A 712 -30.40 8.47 -16.79
CA SER A 712 -31.13 7.22 -16.56
C SER A 712 -30.12 6.11 -16.35
N LYS A 713 -30.49 5.12 -15.54
CA LYS A 713 -29.67 3.95 -15.30
C LYS A 713 -29.96 2.80 -16.26
N GLU A 714 -31.15 2.79 -16.87
CA GLU A 714 -31.66 1.61 -17.59
C GLU A 714 -32.27 1.91 -18.98
N LYS A 715 -32.58 3.17 -19.32
CA LYS A 715 -33.35 3.48 -20.54
C LYS A 715 -32.61 4.40 -21.50
N ALA A 716 -32.22 3.86 -22.65
CA ALA A 716 -31.75 4.67 -23.76
C ALA A 716 -32.89 5.56 -24.28
N VAL A 717 -32.57 6.78 -24.71
CA VAL A 717 -33.55 7.71 -25.29
C VAL A 717 -33.27 7.88 -26.78
N ILE A 718 -34.32 7.76 -27.60
CA ILE A 718 -34.31 7.93 -29.05
C ILE A 718 -35.34 8.99 -29.49
N GLY A 719 -35.17 9.51 -30.70
CA GLY A 719 -36.10 10.47 -31.31
C GLY A 719 -36.05 11.86 -30.68
N LEU A 720 -34.86 12.28 -30.20
CA LEU A 720 -34.63 13.62 -29.68
C LEU A 720 -34.12 14.55 -30.78
N SER A 721 -34.53 15.81 -30.72
CA SER A 721 -34.02 16.87 -31.61
C SER A 721 -33.84 18.17 -30.84
N ILE A 722 -32.83 18.94 -31.22
CA ILE A 722 -32.54 20.26 -30.64
C ILE A 722 -33.02 21.31 -31.63
N LEU A 723 -33.72 22.31 -31.14
CA LEU A 723 -34.14 23.49 -31.90
C LEU A 723 -33.66 24.76 -31.20
N PHE A 724 -32.94 25.61 -31.94
CA PHE A 724 -32.59 26.96 -31.49
C PHE A 724 -33.70 27.94 -31.86
N HIS A 725 -34.27 28.60 -30.86
CA HIS A 725 -35.22 29.69 -31.01
C HIS A 725 -34.50 31.01 -30.71
N VAL A 726 -34.30 31.80 -31.77
CA VAL A 726 -33.45 32.99 -31.76
C VAL A 726 -34.12 34.08 -32.59
N HIS A 727 -33.98 35.34 -32.17
CA HIS A 727 -34.36 36.48 -32.99
C HIS A 727 -33.39 36.65 -34.15
N THR A 728 -33.86 36.35 -35.37
CA THR A 728 -33.05 36.32 -36.61
C THR A 728 -32.46 37.67 -37.01
N LEU A 729 -32.97 38.77 -36.44
CA LEU A 729 -32.40 40.11 -36.62
C LEU A 729 -31.06 40.28 -35.89
N ASN A 730 -30.85 39.57 -34.78
CA ASN A 730 -29.72 39.79 -33.88
C ASN A 730 -28.67 38.68 -33.98
N TYR A 731 -29.10 37.45 -34.23
CA TYR A 731 -28.21 36.29 -34.23
C TYR A 731 -28.58 35.31 -35.35
N LYS A 732 -27.54 34.84 -36.05
CA LYS A 732 -27.60 33.83 -37.09
C LYS A 732 -26.97 32.53 -36.58
N VAL A 733 -27.73 31.44 -36.60
CA VAL A 733 -27.28 30.12 -36.15
C VAL A 733 -26.97 29.25 -37.36
N SER A 734 -25.80 28.62 -37.42
CA SER A 734 -25.38 27.82 -38.59
C SER A 734 -26.24 26.57 -38.80
N ASN A 735 -26.63 25.89 -37.72
CA ASN A 735 -27.50 24.70 -37.73
C ASN A 735 -28.58 24.84 -36.66
N PRO A 736 -29.72 25.50 -36.96
CA PRO A 736 -30.76 25.77 -35.97
C PRO A 736 -31.55 24.52 -35.54
N TYR A 737 -31.50 23.44 -36.31
CA TYR A 737 -32.14 22.16 -36.00
C TYR A 737 -31.13 21.01 -36.08
N ILE A 738 -31.01 20.23 -35.00
CA ILE A 738 -30.04 19.13 -34.88
C ILE A 738 -30.77 17.88 -34.41
N LYS A 739 -30.67 16.79 -35.18
CA LYS A 739 -31.15 15.47 -34.73
C LYS A 739 -30.15 14.86 -33.76
N VAL A 740 -30.62 14.44 -32.60
CA VAL A 740 -29.78 13.83 -31.56
C VAL A 740 -29.79 12.31 -31.78
N PRO A 741 -28.62 11.66 -31.93
CA PRO A 741 -28.53 10.21 -32.03
C PRO A 741 -28.95 9.55 -30.71
N LEU A 742 -29.09 8.21 -30.72
CA LEU A 742 -29.46 7.45 -29.53
C LEU A 742 -28.56 7.80 -28.35
N LEU A 743 -29.17 8.19 -27.23
CA LEU A 743 -28.47 8.58 -26.01
C LEU A 743 -28.56 7.47 -24.97
N SER A 744 -27.44 6.78 -24.73
CA SER A 744 -27.34 5.66 -23.79
C SER A 744 -27.57 6.11 -22.33
N PRO A 745 -27.98 5.20 -21.43
CA PRO A 745 -28.01 5.46 -19.98
C PRO A 745 -26.62 5.89 -19.47
N GLY A 746 -26.54 6.98 -18.71
CA GLY A 746 -25.29 7.63 -18.29
C GLY A 746 -24.50 8.34 -19.40
N GLY A 747 -24.99 8.29 -20.64
CA GLY A 747 -24.32 8.86 -21.81
C GLY A 747 -24.37 10.38 -21.85
N LYS A 748 -23.28 10.99 -22.32
CA LYS A 748 -23.14 12.45 -22.47
C LYS A 748 -22.70 12.79 -23.88
N LEU A 749 -23.49 13.58 -24.60
CA LEU A 749 -23.20 14.05 -25.96
C LEU A 749 -23.01 15.56 -25.98
N LYS A 750 -22.08 16.03 -26.81
CA LYS A 750 -21.78 17.45 -27.01
C LYS A 750 -22.06 17.86 -28.46
N PHE A 751 -22.76 18.98 -28.65
CA PHE A 751 -23.12 19.55 -29.94
C PHE A 751 -22.62 21.00 -30.03
N PRO A 752 -21.41 21.24 -30.58
CA PRO A 752 -20.92 22.59 -30.83
C PRO A 752 -21.66 23.22 -32.02
N THR A 753 -22.21 24.41 -31.82
CA THR A 753 -22.94 25.17 -32.86
C THR A 753 -22.40 26.59 -32.94
N LYS A 754 -22.18 27.09 -34.16
CA LYS A 754 -21.73 28.47 -34.41
C LYS A 754 -22.93 29.41 -34.39
N ILE A 755 -22.87 30.46 -33.57
CA ILE A 755 -23.84 31.54 -33.50
C ILE A 755 -23.11 32.85 -33.79
N GLU A 756 -23.57 33.58 -34.79
CA GLU A 756 -22.97 34.84 -35.24
C GLU A 756 -23.94 35.99 -34.95
N GLU A 757 -23.41 37.07 -34.37
CA GLU A 757 -24.15 38.29 -34.12
C GLU A 757 -24.29 39.11 -35.42
N VAL A 758 -25.52 39.54 -35.71
CA VAL A 758 -25.86 40.33 -36.90
C VAL A 758 -25.95 41.80 -36.49
N PHE A 759 -25.26 42.66 -37.23
CA PHE A 759 -25.28 44.11 -37.04
C PHE A 759 -25.98 44.78 -38.22
N ASP A 760 -26.89 45.72 -37.95
CA ASP A 760 -27.54 46.55 -38.98
C ASP A 760 -26.53 47.48 -39.69
N GLU A 761 -26.84 47.89 -40.92
CA GLU A 761 -25.97 48.73 -41.77
C GLU A 761 -25.85 50.20 -41.30
N ASN A 762 -26.80 50.70 -40.49
CA ASN A 762 -26.73 52.05 -39.91
C ASN A 762 -26.24 51.98 -38.45
N ILE A 763 -24.93 51.97 -38.27
CA ILE A 763 -24.28 51.97 -36.96
C ILE A 763 -24.12 53.41 -36.48
N SER A 764 -24.99 53.89 -35.58
CA SER A 764 -24.84 55.21 -34.94
C SER A 764 -23.57 55.25 -34.07
N PRO A 765 -22.82 56.37 -34.00
CA PRO A 765 -21.57 56.46 -33.23
C PRO A 765 -21.73 56.21 -31.71
N ASP A 766 -22.97 56.22 -31.19
CA ASP A 766 -23.31 55.77 -29.84
C ASP A 766 -23.23 54.24 -29.64
N VAL A 767 -22.81 53.47 -30.64
CA VAL A 767 -22.64 52.00 -30.59
C VAL A 767 -21.56 51.54 -29.61
N LEU A 768 -20.66 52.44 -29.18
CA LEU A 768 -19.78 52.21 -28.02
C LEU A 768 -20.56 52.15 -26.68
N PHE A 769 -21.81 52.66 -26.64
CA PHE A 769 -22.64 52.76 -25.43
C PHE A 769 -24.10 52.24 -25.55
N ARG A 770 -24.47 51.41 -26.57
CA ARG A 770 -25.51 50.29 -26.63
C ARG A 770 -26.51 50.33 -27.82
N PRO A 771 -27.16 49.20 -28.28
CA PRO A 771 -27.11 47.80 -27.84
C PRO A 771 -26.97 46.76 -29.00
N VAL A 772 -25.79 46.17 -29.17
CA VAL A 772 -25.69 44.71 -29.01
C VAL A 772 -24.58 44.44 -28.01
N THR A 773 -24.85 44.90 -26.79
CA THR A 773 -23.92 44.91 -25.66
C THR A 773 -24.69 44.54 -24.38
N GLY A 774 -24.94 43.25 -24.16
CA GLY A 774 -25.12 42.66 -22.82
C GLY A 774 -26.26 43.12 -21.87
N GLN A 775 -27.10 44.13 -22.17
CA GLN A 775 -28.27 44.49 -21.33
C GLN A 775 -29.51 44.90 -22.16
N GLY A 776 -29.91 44.08 -23.12
CA GLY A 776 -31.07 44.32 -23.97
C GLY A 776 -32.25 43.37 -23.73
N GLY A 777 -32.73 43.23 -22.49
CA GLY A 777 -33.98 42.50 -22.18
C GLY A 777 -34.10 41.11 -22.83
N GLU A 778 -35.32 40.69 -23.19
CA GLU A 778 -35.59 39.38 -23.83
C GLU A 778 -34.85 39.16 -25.16
N ARG A 779 -34.28 40.20 -25.77
CA ARG A 779 -33.71 40.17 -27.13
C ARG A 779 -32.27 39.63 -27.20
N SER A 780 -31.58 39.45 -26.07
CA SER A 780 -30.25 38.82 -25.98
C SER A 780 -30.29 37.34 -25.55
N LEU A 781 -31.49 36.76 -25.47
CA LEU A 781 -31.70 35.39 -25.01
C LEU A 781 -31.82 34.44 -26.19
N VAL A 782 -30.95 33.44 -26.23
CA VAL A 782 -31.06 32.29 -27.14
C VAL A 782 -31.74 31.17 -26.38
N LYS A 783 -32.97 30.80 -26.80
CA LYS A 783 -33.70 29.68 -26.21
C LYS A 783 -33.38 28.39 -26.98
N VAL A 784 -32.93 27.38 -26.28
CA VAL A 784 -32.61 26.06 -26.82
C VAL A 784 -33.66 25.07 -26.35
N LEU A 785 -34.42 24.52 -27.28
CA LEU A 785 -35.52 23.61 -27.02
C LEU A 785 -35.10 22.18 -27.37
N LEU A 786 -35.25 21.26 -26.43
CA LEU A 786 -35.10 19.83 -26.68
C LEU A 786 -36.49 19.24 -26.98
N LEU A 787 -36.70 18.79 -28.20
CA LEU A 787 -37.95 18.22 -28.69
C LEU A 787 -37.85 16.69 -28.74
N LYS A 788 -39.00 16.01 -28.63
CA LYS A 788 -39.11 14.57 -28.83
C LYS A 788 -40.17 14.27 -29.88
N GLU A 789 -39.86 13.34 -30.77
CA GLU A 789 -40.80 12.81 -31.76
C GLU A 789 -42.09 12.31 -31.07
N GLY A 790 -43.24 12.79 -31.55
CA GLY A 790 -44.56 12.45 -31.02
C GLY A 790 -45.08 13.37 -29.90
N ARG A 791 -44.32 14.37 -29.42
CA ARG A 791 -44.77 15.34 -28.41
C ARG A 791 -44.86 16.75 -29.00
N LYS A 792 -45.93 17.49 -28.67
CA LYS A 792 -46.16 18.87 -29.14
C LYS A 792 -45.46 19.94 -28.29
N THR A 793 -45.05 19.59 -27.07
CA THR A 793 -44.34 20.50 -26.16
C THR A 793 -42.88 20.10 -26.01
N PRO A 794 -41.96 21.07 -25.83
CA PRO A 794 -40.55 20.77 -25.60
C PRO A 794 -40.37 20.00 -24.29
N VAL A 795 -39.37 19.11 -24.28
CA VAL A 795 -39.00 18.27 -23.15
C VAL A 795 -38.17 19.04 -22.15
N LEU A 796 -37.22 19.85 -22.63
CA LEU A 796 -36.40 20.78 -21.84
C LEU A 796 -36.22 22.07 -22.62
N ALA A 797 -36.09 23.18 -21.89
CA ALA A 797 -35.66 24.44 -22.44
C ALA A 797 -34.46 24.95 -21.64
N ALA A 798 -33.40 25.36 -22.34
CA ALA A 798 -32.29 26.09 -21.76
C ALA A 798 -32.28 27.50 -22.36
N THR A 799 -32.31 28.52 -21.52
CA THR A 799 -32.18 29.92 -21.95
C THR A 799 -30.74 30.36 -21.74
N VAL A 800 -30.07 30.73 -22.82
CA VAL A 800 -28.68 31.18 -22.82
C VAL A 800 -28.66 32.68 -23.04
N GLN A 801 -28.10 33.42 -22.08
CA GLN A 801 -27.82 34.83 -22.25
C GLN A 801 -26.50 34.97 -23.01
N MET A 802 -26.54 35.57 -24.21
CA MET A 802 -25.34 35.74 -25.01
C MET A 802 -24.45 36.86 -24.42
N PRO A 803 -23.13 36.65 -24.31
CA PRO A 803 -22.20 37.68 -23.86
C PRO A 803 -22.09 38.80 -24.92
N PRO A 804 -21.74 40.03 -24.51
CA PRO A 804 -21.50 41.13 -25.45
C PRO A 804 -20.30 40.84 -26.35
N THR A 805 -20.35 41.28 -27.61
CA THR A 805 -19.20 41.26 -28.53
C THR A 805 -18.15 42.28 -28.09
N ASP A 806 -16.87 41.87 -28.08
CA ASP A 806 -15.74 42.75 -27.79
C ASP A 806 -15.57 43.78 -28.93
N PRO A 807 -15.50 45.10 -28.63
CA PRO A 807 -15.32 46.15 -29.62
C PRO A 807 -14.10 45.95 -30.54
N MET A 808 -13.04 45.28 -30.06
CA MET A 808 -11.82 45.02 -30.84
C MET A 808 -12.00 43.95 -31.92
N MET A 809 -13.10 43.21 -31.90
CA MET A 809 -13.38 42.11 -32.85
C MET A 809 -14.34 42.52 -33.98
N LEU A 810 -14.71 43.81 -34.07
CA LEU A 810 -15.52 44.35 -35.16
C LEU A 810 -14.70 44.44 -36.47
N PRO A 811 -15.28 44.11 -37.64
CA PRO A 811 -14.57 44.21 -38.93
C PRO A 811 -14.09 45.64 -39.22
N PHE A 812 -12.83 45.78 -39.66
CA PHE A 812 -12.14 47.06 -39.91
C PHE A 812 -12.87 47.97 -40.91
N ASP A 813 -13.54 47.39 -41.92
CA ASP A 813 -14.30 48.13 -42.94
C ASP A 813 -15.52 48.87 -42.35
N LYS A 814 -16.15 48.31 -41.31
CA LYS A 814 -17.29 48.94 -40.61
C LYS A 814 -16.85 50.05 -39.65
N MET A 815 -15.58 50.05 -39.20
CA MET A 815 -15.04 51.14 -38.40
C MET A 815 -14.73 52.39 -39.24
N GLN A 816 -14.45 52.24 -40.54
CA GLN A 816 -14.20 53.36 -41.45
C GLN A 816 -15.47 54.16 -41.78
N GLU A 817 -16.62 53.50 -41.97
CA GLU A 817 -17.90 54.18 -42.22
C GLU A 817 -18.37 55.03 -41.02
N ILE A 818 -18.06 54.58 -39.80
CA ILE A 818 -18.34 55.33 -38.56
C ILE A 818 -17.43 56.57 -38.46
N ALA A 819 -16.14 56.42 -38.79
CA ALA A 819 -15.18 57.53 -38.78
C ALA A 819 -15.44 58.58 -39.87
N ALA A 820 -16.15 58.23 -40.95
CA ALA A 820 -16.50 59.15 -42.03
C ALA A 820 -17.69 60.07 -41.69
N ASN A 821 -18.46 59.76 -40.63
CA ASN A 821 -19.67 60.49 -40.23
C ASN A 821 -19.48 61.42 -39.02
N ASP A 822 -18.24 61.60 -38.51
CA ASP A 822 -17.97 62.52 -37.41
C ASP A 822 -17.93 63.99 -37.92
N ASP A 823 -19.09 64.65 -37.82
CA ASP A 823 -19.24 66.10 -37.94
C ASP A 823 -18.36 66.83 -36.90
N PRO A 824 -17.53 67.82 -37.27
CA PRO A 824 -16.50 68.37 -36.40
C PRO A 824 -17.06 69.50 -35.54
N ASN A 825 -17.87 69.19 -34.53
CA ASN A 825 -18.34 70.25 -33.63
C ASN A 825 -18.56 69.79 -32.18
N TRP A 826 -17.46 69.45 -31.48
CA TRP A 826 -17.46 69.56 -30.02
C TRP A 826 -16.10 70.03 -29.50
N ARG A 827 -15.97 71.35 -29.36
CA ARG A 827 -14.97 71.96 -28.48
C ARG A 827 -15.44 71.80 -27.04
N ILE A 828 -14.62 71.17 -26.21
CA ILE A 828 -14.76 71.13 -24.75
C ILE A 828 -14.64 72.58 -24.23
N LYS A 829 -15.68 73.09 -23.57
CA LYS A 829 -15.53 74.23 -22.65
C LYS A 829 -15.14 73.69 -21.28
N THR A 830 -14.08 74.29 -20.75
CA THR A 830 -13.45 74.10 -19.42
C THR A 830 -14.43 74.01 -18.26
#